data_AF-A0A480A7S4-F1
#
_entry.id   AF-A0A480A7S4-F1
#
_cell.length_a   1.000
_cell.length_b   1.000
_cell.length_c   1.000
_cell.angle_alpha   90.00
_cell.angle_beta   90.00
_cell.angle_gamma   90.00
#
_symmetry.space_group_name_H-M   'P 1'
#
loop_
_entity.id
_entity.type
_entity.pdbx_description
1 polymer ?
#
loop_
_entity_poly.entity_id
_entity_poly.type
_entity_poly.pdbx_seq_one_letter_code
_entity_poly.pdbx_strand_id
1 'polypeptide(L)'
;MVSQIRFLMCAPDHYDVDYVINPWMEGNIHKSSRDRAVEQWNKLYNVIKDHAIVDLVAPEKGWPDMVFSANAGLVLGENVVLSRFLHKERQGEEPYFQQWFAENGFNVYTLPKDLPFEGAGDALLDREGRWLWAGYGFRSELDSHPFLAKWLDIEVISLRLMDERFYHLDTCFCPLANGYLLYYPGAFDSYSNRVIEMRVAPEKRIAIMEADAVNFACNAVNVDSIVIMNKASDGLKSRLAEVGFQVIETPLTEFLKAGGAAKCLTLRVTEPVREELHANVSVESRVVRMEGHLLDAGLINRALDLIVEMGGSFQVLKFNLGEQRQSTSAAEVRVSAPSHDVMEEIISQLIDLGAVDLPQDERDSKLEPVLQAGVAPDDFYVSTIYPTEVRVNGQWLKVENQRMDGAIAISQTSNGIVAKCKLLRDLEIGEQVVVDVLGIRTIRKAESREQRNSQEFSFMSSGVSSERRVELVVEQVAWELRKIKDSGGKVVVTAGPVVIHTGGGEHLSRLIREGYVQGLLGGNAIAVHDMEQNILGTSLGVDMKRGVAVRGGHRHHLKVINTVRRFGSIAKAVEAGAVSSGVMYECVKNNIPFSLAGSIRDDGPLPDTQMNLILAQQEYSQIIQGADMILMLSSMLHSIGVGNMTPAGVKMVCVDINPAVVTKLSDRGSIESVGVVTDVGLFLSLLLQQLDKLTSPYVANVG
;
A
#
# COMPACT_ATOMS: atom_id res chain seq x y z
N MET A 1 1.66 33.02 -27.23
CA MET A 1 2.72 33.70 -26.46
C MET A 1 3.53 32.60 -25.81
N VAL A 2 4.86 32.58 -26.01
CA VAL A 2 5.74 31.59 -25.37
C VAL A 2 5.78 31.92 -23.88
N SER A 3 5.54 30.92 -23.03
CA SER A 3 5.60 31.09 -21.58
C SER A 3 7.04 31.44 -21.14
N GLN A 4 7.21 32.20 -20.06
CA GLN A 4 8.54 32.48 -19.49
C GLN A 4 9.17 31.26 -18.79
N ILE A 5 8.47 30.12 -18.78
CA ILE A 5 8.97 28.85 -18.26
C ILE A 5 10.22 28.44 -19.05
N ARG A 6 11.28 28.07 -18.33
CA ARG A 6 12.52 27.53 -18.90
C ARG A 6 12.68 26.05 -18.54
N PHE A 7 13.10 25.26 -19.52
CA PHE A 7 13.52 23.88 -19.36
C PHE A 7 14.99 23.71 -19.72
N LEU A 8 15.72 22.90 -18.97
CA LEU A 8 17.02 22.35 -19.34
C LEU A 8 16.81 21.03 -20.05
N MET A 9 17.52 20.81 -21.16
CA MET A 9 17.62 19.54 -21.88
C MET A 9 19.08 19.25 -22.26
N CYS A 10 19.37 18.02 -22.70
CA CYS A 10 20.68 17.63 -23.22
C CYS A 10 20.51 16.84 -24.52
N ALA A 11 21.31 17.16 -25.54
CA ALA A 11 21.20 16.55 -26.87
C ALA A 11 21.74 15.11 -26.88
N PRO A 12 21.16 14.18 -27.66
CA PRO A 12 21.53 12.77 -27.65
C PRO A 12 22.77 12.42 -28.50
N ASP A 13 23.75 13.33 -28.58
CA ASP A 13 24.94 13.20 -29.44
C ASP A 13 25.80 11.98 -29.08
N HIS A 14 25.78 11.62 -27.79
CA HIS A 14 26.52 10.50 -27.21
C HIS A 14 25.59 9.44 -26.59
N TYR A 15 24.29 9.52 -26.88
CA TYR A 15 23.31 8.57 -26.36
C TYR A 15 23.53 7.15 -26.94
N ASP A 16 23.45 6.17 -26.06
CA ASP A 16 23.29 4.73 -26.30
C ASP A 16 22.84 4.06 -24.98
N VAL A 17 22.48 2.77 -25.03
CA VAL A 17 22.32 1.93 -23.83
C VAL A 17 23.62 1.16 -23.63
N ASP A 18 24.52 1.69 -22.81
CA ASP A 18 25.85 1.10 -22.57
C ASP A 18 25.87 0.06 -21.44
N TYR A 19 24.88 0.10 -20.56
CA TYR A 19 24.81 -0.69 -19.33
C TYR A 19 23.35 -0.95 -18.92
N VAL A 20 23.16 -1.70 -17.82
CA VAL A 20 21.83 -1.98 -17.24
C VAL A 20 21.84 -1.57 -15.78
N ILE A 21 21.04 -0.55 -15.46
CA ILE A 21 20.82 -0.04 -14.09
C ILE A 21 19.32 0.12 -13.76
N ASN A 22 18.46 -0.38 -14.65
CA ASN A 22 17.02 -0.47 -14.45
C ASN A 22 16.44 -1.59 -15.35
N PRO A 23 15.22 -2.08 -15.06
CA PRO A 23 14.62 -3.20 -15.82
C PRO A 23 14.37 -2.93 -17.30
N TRP A 24 14.21 -1.67 -17.72
CA TRP A 24 13.95 -1.32 -19.12
C TRP A 24 15.19 -1.44 -20.00
N MET A 25 16.38 -1.26 -19.42
CA MET A 25 17.66 -1.44 -20.12
C MET A 25 17.98 -2.92 -20.39
N GLU A 26 17.35 -3.84 -19.66
CA GLU A 26 17.61 -5.27 -19.78
C GLU A 26 17.35 -5.75 -21.21
N GLY A 27 18.33 -6.42 -21.81
CA GLY A 27 18.27 -6.85 -23.21
C GLY A 27 18.32 -5.74 -24.26
N ASN A 28 18.55 -4.47 -23.89
CA ASN A 28 18.61 -3.32 -24.81
C ASN A 28 20.01 -2.74 -25.03
N ILE A 29 21.05 -3.30 -24.41
CA ILE A 29 22.46 -2.87 -24.60
C ILE A 29 22.81 -2.80 -26.09
N HIS A 30 23.32 -1.65 -26.54
CA HIS A 30 23.68 -1.34 -27.93
C HIS A 30 22.58 -1.60 -28.98
N LYS A 31 21.31 -1.60 -28.55
CA LYS A 31 20.14 -1.69 -29.46
C LYS A 31 19.47 -0.33 -29.70
N SER A 32 20.08 0.76 -29.24
CA SER A 32 19.63 2.13 -29.55
C SER A 32 19.98 2.50 -30.99
N SER A 33 19.03 3.12 -31.69
CA SER A 33 19.30 3.75 -32.98
C SER A 33 19.51 5.24 -32.77
N ARG A 34 20.77 5.69 -32.81
CA ARG A 34 21.11 7.09 -32.57
C ARG A 34 20.39 8.05 -33.51
N ASP A 35 20.29 7.73 -34.80
CA ASP A 35 19.57 8.58 -35.77
C ASP A 35 18.09 8.75 -35.41
N ARG A 36 17.43 7.67 -34.97
CA ARG A 36 16.04 7.74 -34.48
C ARG A 36 15.95 8.48 -33.15
N ALA A 37 16.90 8.29 -32.24
CA ALA A 37 16.94 9.00 -30.97
C ALA A 37 17.07 10.52 -31.19
N VAL A 38 17.95 10.94 -32.11
CA VAL A 38 18.09 12.34 -32.54
C VAL A 38 16.79 12.86 -33.16
N GLU A 39 16.14 12.10 -34.05
CA GLU A 39 14.85 12.48 -34.64
C GLU A 39 13.76 12.69 -33.58
N GLN A 40 13.62 11.72 -32.68
CA GLN A 40 12.61 11.72 -31.60
C GLN A 40 12.86 12.85 -30.60
N TRP A 41 14.11 13.05 -30.19
CA TRP A 41 14.51 14.14 -29.30
C TRP A 41 14.26 15.51 -29.93
N ASN A 42 14.61 15.70 -31.21
CA ASN A 42 14.38 16.96 -31.91
C ASN A 42 12.89 17.29 -32.01
N LYS A 43 12.02 16.29 -32.19
CA LYS A 43 10.57 16.51 -32.15
C LYS A 43 10.12 17.01 -30.78
N LEU A 44 10.54 16.36 -29.70
CA LEU A 44 10.24 16.82 -28.34
C LEU A 44 10.78 18.23 -28.08
N TYR A 45 12.05 18.48 -28.41
CA TYR A 45 12.71 19.78 -28.28
C TYR A 45 11.91 20.88 -28.98
N ASN A 46 11.50 20.66 -30.24
CA ASN A 46 10.74 21.64 -31.00
C ASN A 46 9.35 21.88 -30.40
N VAL A 47 8.63 20.82 -30.00
CA VAL A 47 7.31 20.95 -29.36
C VAL A 47 7.41 21.77 -28.06
N ILE A 48 8.42 21.53 -27.22
CA ILE A 48 8.60 22.31 -25.99
C ILE A 48 8.96 23.76 -26.33
N LYS A 49 9.84 23.98 -27.31
CA LYS A 49 10.30 25.30 -27.74
C LYS A 49 9.17 26.18 -28.29
N ASP A 50 8.12 25.59 -28.85
CA ASP A 50 6.92 26.31 -29.29
C ASP A 50 6.10 26.88 -28.11
N HIS A 51 6.33 26.38 -26.89
CA HIS A 51 5.54 26.72 -25.70
C HIS A 51 6.35 27.31 -24.54
N ALA A 52 7.66 27.03 -24.49
CA ALA A 52 8.57 27.41 -23.42
C ALA A 52 10.00 27.67 -23.94
N ILE A 53 10.85 28.22 -23.08
CA ILE A 53 12.28 28.41 -23.36
C ILE A 53 13.02 27.09 -23.08
N VAL A 54 13.97 26.73 -23.93
CA VAL A 54 14.80 25.53 -23.74
C VAL A 54 16.28 25.91 -23.74
N ASP A 55 16.94 25.67 -22.61
CA ASP A 55 18.38 25.72 -22.43
C ASP A 55 18.98 24.33 -22.63
N LEU A 56 20.25 24.28 -23.05
CA LEU A 56 20.96 23.03 -23.30
C LEU A 56 22.23 22.93 -22.44
N VAL A 57 22.46 21.76 -21.86
CA VAL A 57 23.79 21.37 -21.37
C VAL A 57 24.55 20.67 -22.49
N ALA A 58 25.88 20.83 -22.50
CA ALA A 58 26.73 20.14 -23.47
C ALA A 58 26.71 18.63 -23.20
N PRO A 59 26.48 17.78 -24.22
CA PRO A 59 26.55 16.33 -24.06
C PRO A 59 28.01 15.89 -23.92
N GLU A 60 28.27 14.92 -23.04
CA GLU A 60 29.63 14.42 -22.79
C GLU A 60 29.79 12.95 -23.15
N LYS A 61 30.93 12.63 -23.75
CA LYS A 61 31.20 11.27 -24.21
C LYS A 61 31.48 10.36 -23.02
N GLY A 62 30.82 9.21 -23.00
CA GLY A 62 30.92 8.22 -21.92
C GLY A 62 29.85 8.37 -20.84
N TRP A 63 28.99 9.39 -20.95
CA TRP A 63 27.85 9.63 -20.05
C TRP A 63 26.55 9.68 -20.86
N PRO A 64 26.11 8.53 -21.43
CA PRO A 64 25.00 8.50 -22.38
C PRO A 64 23.68 8.98 -21.76
N ASP A 65 23.50 8.80 -20.45
CA ASP A 65 22.30 9.16 -19.72
C ASP A 65 22.22 10.65 -19.32
N MET A 66 23.21 11.49 -19.70
CA MET A 66 23.11 12.95 -19.52
C MET A 66 21.91 13.57 -20.25
N VAL A 67 21.36 12.87 -21.26
CA VAL A 67 20.10 13.26 -21.92
C VAL A 67 18.95 13.37 -20.93
N PHE A 68 18.97 12.61 -19.84
CA PHE A 68 17.95 12.60 -18.80
C PHE A 68 18.18 13.70 -17.76
N SER A 69 18.03 14.94 -18.22
CA SER A 69 18.26 16.16 -17.43
C SER A 69 17.33 16.29 -16.22
N ALA A 70 16.18 15.61 -16.17
CA ALA A 70 15.33 15.56 -14.98
C ALA A 70 16.10 15.11 -13.74
N ASN A 71 17.10 14.24 -13.91
CA ASN A 71 17.92 13.75 -12.82
C ASN A 71 19.14 14.62 -12.53
N ALA A 72 19.29 15.80 -13.11
CA ALA A 72 20.41 16.69 -12.81
C ALA A 72 20.36 17.25 -11.37
N GLY A 73 19.14 17.50 -10.89
CA GLY A 73 18.89 18.03 -9.55
C GLY A 73 17.43 18.45 -9.40
N LEU A 74 17.10 19.08 -8.28
CA LEU A 74 15.79 19.63 -7.99
C LEU A 74 15.90 21.14 -7.76
N VAL A 75 15.18 21.91 -8.59
CA VAL A 75 15.21 23.38 -8.58
C VAL A 75 13.94 23.94 -7.94
N LEU A 76 14.10 24.93 -7.04
CA LEU A 76 13.01 25.76 -6.54
C LEU A 76 13.53 27.18 -6.28
N GLY A 77 12.97 28.18 -6.97
CA GLY A 77 13.50 29.55 -6.94
C GLY A 77 14.94 29.62 -7.44
N GLU A 78 15.81 30.20 -6.62
CA GLU A 78 17.27 30.32 -6.90
C GLU A 78 18.08 29.13 -6.36
N ASN A 79 17.44 28.18 -5.67
CA ASN A 79 18.11 27.06 -5.01
C ASN A 79 18.01 25.79 -5.84
N VAL A 80 19.08 25.01 -5.84
CA VAL A 80 19.08 23.66 -6.44
C VAL A 80 19.73 22.66 -5.49
N VAL A 81 19.06 21.53 -5.26
CA VAL A 81 19.71 20.35 -4.66
C VAL A 81 20.24 19.51 -5.80
N LEU A 82 21.56 19.43 -5.92
CA LEU A 82 22.22 18.62 -6.93
C LEU A 82 21.94 17.14 -6.67
N SER A 83 21.71 16.39 -7.74
CA SER A 83 21.57 14.94 -7.63
C SER A 83 22.86 14.27 -7.16
N ARG A 84 22.69 13.16 -6.46
CA ARG A 84 23.73 12.22 -6.08
C ARG A 84 23.30 10.84 -6.55
N PHE A 85 23.92 10.33 -7.60
CA PHE A 85 23.43 9.11 -8.25
C PHE A 85 23.80 7.87 -7.44
N LEU A 86 22.85 6.92 -7.34
CA LEU A 86 23.11 5.62 -6.71
C LEU A 86 24.15 4.82 -7.50
N HIS A 87 23.99 4.80 -8.83
CA HIS A 87 24.82 4.02 -9.73
C HIS A 87 26.04 4.80 -10.21
N LYS A 88 27.23 4.20 -10.07
CA LYS A 88 28.52 4.75 -10.51
C LYS A 88 28.53 5.10 -12.01
N GLU A 89 27.72 4.42 -12.81
CA GLU A 89 27.54 4.61 -14.23
C GLU A 89 27.02 6.02 -14.58
N ARG A 90 26.33 6.69 -13.64
CA ARG A 90 25.81 8.06 -13.79
C ARG A 90 26.48 9.10 -12.89
N GLN A 91 27.27 8.68 -11.90
CA GLN A 91 27.96 9.61 -10.98
C GLN A 91 28.93 10.58 -11.68
N GLY A 92 29.43 10.24 -12.88
CA GLY A 92 30.25 11.14 -13.68
C GLY A 92 29.49 12.28 -14.35
N GLU A 93 28.16 12.28 -14.31
CA GLU A 93 27.32 13.37 -14.80
C GLU A 93 27.26 14.55 -13.81
N GLU A 94 27.42 14.27 -12.50
CA GLU A 94 27.28 15.25 -11.42
C GLU A 94 28.12 16.52 -11.62
N PRO A 95 29.41 16.46 -12.02
CA PRO A 95 30.23 17.65 -12.21
C PRO A 95 29.72 18.58 -13.32
N TYR A 96 29.18 18.00 -14.41
CA TYR A 96 28.69 18.78 -15.56
C TYR A 96 27.39 19.50 -15.22
N PHE A 97 26.47 18.82 -14.51
CA PHE A 97 25.26 19.46 -14.01
C PHE A 97 25.57 20.52 -12.96
N GLN A 98 26.49 20.24 -12.04
CA GLN A 98 26.94 21.22 -11.05
C GLN A 98 27.51 22.48 -11.71
N GLN A 99 28.35 22.31 -12.73
CA GLN A 99 28.91 23.42 -13.49
C GLN A 99 27.81 24.25 -14.16
N TRP A 100 26.86 23.60 -14.85
CA TRP A 100 25.77 24.29 -15.52
C TRP A 100 24.92 25.11 -14.54
N PHE A 101 24.55 24.55 -13.39
CA PHE A 101 23.78 25.27 -12.38
C PHE A 101 24.53 26.48 -11.81
N ALA A 102 25.82 26.32 -11.50
CA ALA A 102 26.64 27.41 -10.98
C ALA A 102 26.81 28.56 -12.00
N GLU A 103 27.03 28.24 -13.28
CA GLU A 103 27.16 29.22 -14.35
C GLU A 103 25.84 29.97 -14.63
N ASN A 104 24.70 29.34 -14.32
CA ASN A 104 23.36 29.94 -14.46
C ASN A 104 22.86 30.63 -13.17
N GLY A 105 23.71 30.76 -12.15
CA GLY A 105 23.43 31.58 -10.96
C GLY A 105 22.62 30.90 -9.86
N PHE A 106 22.49 29.57 -9.88
CA PHE A 106 21.81 28.83 -8.82
C PHE A 106 22.69 28.62 -7.58
N ASN A 107 22.07 28.64 -6.40
CA ASN A 107 22.69 28.20 -5.16
C ASN A 107 22.67 26.67 -5.09
N VAL A 108 23.83 26.06 -5.33
CA VAL A 108 23.95 24.59 -5.41
C VAL A 108 24.20 23.98 -4.03
N TYR A 109 23.25 23.16 -3.56
CA TYR A 109 23.39 22.33 -2.37
C TYR A 109 23.76 20.90 -2.77
N THR A 110 24.68 20.28 -2.02
CA THR A 110 25.14 18.92 -2.25
C THR A 110 24.88 18.05 -1.03
N LEU A 111 24.23 16.90 -1.24
CA LEU A 111 24.01 15.88 -0.20
C LEU A 111 25.33 15.20 0.21
N PRO A 112 25.35 14.52 1.37
CA PRO A 112 26.43 13.60 1.72
C PRO A 112 26.72 12.60 0.60
N LYS A 113 27.99 12.21 0.42
CA LYS A 113 28.44 11.42 -0.75
C LYS A 113 27.74 10.06 -0.90
N ASP A 114 27.36 9.45 0.21
CA ASP A 114 26.74 8.12 0.26
C ASP A 114 25.23 8.19 0.49
N LEU A 115 24.61 9.37 0.28
CA LEU A 115 23.17 9.59 0.40
C LEU A 115 22.59 9.94 -0.97
N PRO A 116 22.12 8.95 -1.75
CA PRO A 116 21.67 9.18 -3.11
C PRO A 116 20.30 9.89 -3.16
N PHE A 117 20.14 10.70 -4.21
CA PHE A 117 18.94 11.46 -4.55
C PHE A 117 19.02 11.82 -6.04
N GLU A 118 18.00 11.50 -6.83
CA GLU A 118 18.06 11.62 -8.29
C GLU A 118 17.14 12.71 -8.87
N GLY A 119 17.06 13.84 -8.15
CA GLY A 119 16.57 15.11 -8.66
C GLY A 119 15.07 15.16 -8.94
N ALA A 120 14.67 15.95 -9.93
CA ALA A 120 13.26 16.11 -10.31
C ALA A 120 12.63 14.87 -10.96
N GLY A 121 13.42 13.83 -11.24
CA GLY A 121 12.90 12.50 -11.58
C GLY A 121 12.27 11.80 -10.37
N ASP A 122 12.84 12.00 -9.18
CA ASP A 122 12.32 11.43 -7.93
C ASP A 122 11.58 12.42 -7.03
N ALA A 123 11.68 13.72 -7.30
CA ALA A 123 10.98 14.73 -6.51
C ALA A 123 10.22 15.72 -7.39
N LEU A 124 8.89 15.72 -7.27
CA LEU A 124 7.99 16.48 -8.14
C LEU A 124 7.21 17.52 -7.34
N LEU A 125 7.33 18.77 -7.75
CA LEU A 125 6.55 19.86 -7.17
C LEU A 125 5.08 19.72 -7.53
N ASP A 126 4.22 19.95 -6.53
CA ASP A 126 2.84 20.34 -6.80
C ASP A 126 2.83 21.58 -7.70
N ARG A 127 2.00 21.59 -8.76
CA ARG A 127 2.06 22.66 -9.76
C ARG A 127 1.59 24.02 -9.25
N GLU A 128 0.86 24.05 -8.13
CA GLU A 128 0.48 25.28 -7.42
C GLU A 128 1.56 25.71 -6.39
N GLY A 129 2.65 24.96 -6.27
CA GLY A 129 3.78 25.23 -5.38
C GLY A 129 3.47 24.96 -3.91
N ARG A 130 2.50 24.09 -3.60
CA ARG A 130 2.04 23.85 -2.22
C ARG A 130 2.99 22.98 -1.40
N TRP A 131 3.59 21.98 -2.04
CA TRP A 131 4.49 21.01 -1.42
C TRP A 131 5.29 20.27 -2.50
N LEU A 132 6.28 19.50 -2.06
CA LEU A 132 7.10 18.61 -2.86
C LEU A 132 6.70 17.16 -2.60
N TRP A 133 6.40 16.41 -3.65
CA TRP A 133 6.27 14.95 -3.59
C TRP A 133 7.64 14.32 -3.80
N ALA A 134 8.14 13.49 -2.89
CA ALA A 134 9.46 12.87 -2.98
C ALA A 134 9.36 11.35 -2.92
N GLY A 135 9.84 10.69 -3.97
CA GLY A 135 9.88 9.25 -4.15
C GLY A 135 11.10 8.64 -3.48
N TYR A 136 10.93 7.48 -2.86
CA TYR A 136 12.03 6.64 -2.35
C TYR A 136 11.73 5.16 -2.56
N GLY A 137 12.76 4.31 -2.51
CA GLY A 137 12.62 2.85 -2.56
C GLY A 137 13.61 2.15 -3.48
N PHE A 138 13.96 2.78 -4.60
CA PHE A 138 14.92 2.22 -5.58
C PHE A 138 16.16 3.08 -5.80
N ARG A 139 15.99 4.41 -5.87
CA ARG A 139 17.05 5.35 -6.27
C ARG A 139 17.37 6.34 -5.15
N SER A 140 16.43 7.25 -4.87
CA SER A 140 16.58 8.23 -3.79
C SER A 140 16.34 7.58 -2.42
N GLU A 141 17.19 7.92 -1.46
CA GLU A 141 17.06 7.49 -0.06
C GLU A 141 16.04 8.36 0.70
N LEU A 142 15.25 7.73 1.58
CA LEU A 142 14.28 8.42 2.43
C LEU A 142 14.94 9.52 3.29
N ASP A 143 16.17 9.27 3.74
CA ASP A 143 16.95 10.21 4.56
C ASP A 143 17.42 11.46 3.80
N SER A 144 17.25 11.52 2.47
CA SER A 144 17.48 12.74 1.69
C SER A 144 16.35 13.77 1.85
N HIS A 145 15.12 13.34 2.14
CA HIS A 145 13.94 14.20 2.15
C HIS A 145 13.99 15.34 3.17
N PRO A 146 14.50 15.15 4.41
CA PRO A 146 14.69 16.26 5.35
C PRO A 146 15.67 17.34 4.85
N PHE A 147 16.67 16.96 4.04
CA PHE A 147 17.57 17.94 3.41
C PHE A 147 16.83 18.76 2.35
N LEU A 148 15.98 18.11 1.53
CA LEU A 148 15.14 18.79 0.55
C LEU A 148 14.24 19.82 1.21
N ALA A 149 13.53 19.42 2.27
CA ALA A 149 12.64 20.30 3.02
C ALA A 149 13.39 21.53 3.55
N LYS A 150 14.57 21.31 4.16
CA LYS A 150 15.38 22.36 4.76
C LYS A 150 16.01 23.31 3.74
N TRP A 151 16.57 22.80 2.64
CA TRP A 151 17.33 23.60 1.68
C TRP A 151 16.45 24.32 0.66
N LEU A 152 15.28 23.76 0.36
CA LEU A 152 14.31 24.36 -0.55
C LEU A 152 13.17 25.10 0.18
N ASP A 153 13.14 25.04 1.50
CA ASP A 153 12.12 25.64 2.38
C ASP A 153 10.69 25.26 1.99
N ILE A 154 10.43 23.96 1.81
CA ILE A 154 9.13 23.44 1.36
C ILE A 154 8.66 22.24 2.18
N GLU A 155 7.34 22.06 2.28
CA GLU A 155 6.77 20.81 2.79
C GLU A 155 7.13 19.64 1.85
N VAL A 156 7.68 18.55 2.39
CA VAL A 156 8.04 17.35 1.64
C VAL A 156 7.17 16.17 2.07
N ILE A 157 6.53 15.54 1.09
CA ILE A 157 5.66 14.38 1.25
C ILE A 157 6.34 13.16 0.63
N SER A 158 6.70 12.19 1.46
CA SER A 158 7.39 10.97 1.05
C SER A 158 6.41 9.94 0.46
N LEU A 159 6.73 9.41 -0.73
CA LEU A 159 5.99 8.34 -1.41
C LEU A 159 6.94 7.16 -1.69
N ARG A 160 6.55 5.97 -1.27
CA ARG A 160 7.34 4.74 -1.48
C ARG A 160 7.02 4.12 -2.83
N LEU A 161 8.03 3.98 -3.66
CA LEU A 161 7.98 3.27 -4.93
C LEU A 161 8.18 1.77 -4.72
N MET A 162 7.35 0.99 -5.40
CA MET A 162 7.16 -0.41 -5.10
C MET A 162 7.30 -1.34 -6.31
N ASP A 163 7.30 -0.78 -7.52
CA ASP A 163 7.44 -1.52 -8.77
C ASP A 163 8.74 -1.08 -9.44
N GLU A 164 9.68 -2.01 -9.62
CA GLU A 164 11.00 -1.74 -10.21
C GLU A 164 10.91 -1.18 -11.63
N ARG A 165 9.80 -1.42 -12.35
CA ARG A 165 9.54 -0.80 -13.66
C ARG A 165 9.33 0.70 -13.53
N PHE A 166 8.84 1.18 -12.39
CA PHE A 166 8.59 2.58 -12.10
C PHE A 166 9.56 3.09 -11.03
N TYR A 167 10.86 2.93 -11.31
CA TYR A 167 11.96 3.16 -10.36
C TYR A 167 12.20 4.62 -9.99
N HIS A 168 11.70 5.56 -10.79
CA HIS A 168 11.65 6.99 -10.51
C HIS A 168 10.21 7.47 -10.35
N LEU A 169 9.98 8.44 -9.47
CA LEU A 169 8.65 8.98 -9.20
C LEU A 169 7.96 9.51 -10.48
N ASP A 170 8.69 10.20 -11.35
CA ASP A 170 8.19 10.80 -12.60
C ASP A 170 7.77 9.79 -13.67
N THR A 171 8.06 8.50 -13.49
CA THR A 171 7.61 7.44 -14.41
C THR A 171 6.17 7.01 -14.12
N CYS A 172 5.67 7.26 -12.91
CA CYS A 172 4.36 6.84 -12.44
C CYS A 172 3.54 7.95 -11.77
N PHE A 173 4.08 9.16 -11.61
CA PHE A 173 3.44 10.30 -10.96
C PHE A 173 3.70 11.60 -11.72
N CYS A 174 2.66 12.42 -11.92
CA CYS A 174 2.76 13.67 -12.66
C CYS A 174 1.75 14.69 -12.14
N PRO A 175 2.17 15.62 -11.26
CA PRO A 175 1.38 16.79 -10.91
C PRO A 175 1.16 17.66 -12.14
N LEU A 176 -0.10 18.05 -12.37
CA LEU A 176 -0.54 18.89 -13.47
C LEU A 176 -1.09 20.22 -12.96
N ALA A 177 -1.20 21.21 -13.86
CA ALA A 177 -1.81 22.49 -13.55
C ALA A 177 -3.24 22.35 -12.96
N ASN A 178 -3.71 23.37 -12.25
CA ASN A 178 -5.04 23.41 -11.61
C ASN A 178 -5.29 22.27 -10.61
N GLY A 179 -4.23 21.79 -9.96
CA GLY A 179 -4.28 20.78 -8.90
C GLY A 179 -4.62 19.36 -9.37
N TYR A 180 -4.60 19.09 -10.68
CA TYR A 180 -4.80 17.73 -11.21
C TYR A 180 -3.57 16.86 -10.97
N LEU A 181 -3.79 15.56 -10.83
CA LEU A 181 -2.74 14.56 -10.68
C LEU A 181 -2.96 13.41 -11.65
N LEU A 182 -2.00 13.18 -12.54
CA LEU A 182 -1.91 11.99 -13.37
C LEU A 182 -0.97 10.98 -12.69
N TYR A 183 -1.46 9.81 -12.30
CA TYR A 183 -0.62 8.83 -11.60
C TYR A 183 -1.08 7.39 -11.81
N TYR A 184 -0.18 6.44 -11.59
CA TYR A 184 -0.45 5.00 -11.61
C TYR A 184 -0.46 4.44 -10.18
N PRO A 185 -1.63 4.13 -9.60
CA PRO A 185 -1.74 3.66 -8.21
C PRO A 185 -0.96 2.37 -7.90
N GLY A 186 -0.69 1.54 -8.93
CA GLY A 186 0.00 0.25 -8.78
C GLY A 186 1.51 0.36 -8.52
N ALA A 187 2.13 1.53 -8.73
CA ALA A 187 3.52 1.79 -8.34
C ALA A 187 3.68 2.15 -6.84
N PHE A 188 2.54 2.41 -6.19
CA PHE A 188 2.21 2.73 -4.80
C PHE A 188 2.25 1.58 -3.78
N ASP A 189 2.86 1.71 -2.59
CA ASP A 189 2.35 0.98 -1.42
C ASP A 189 1.01 1.57 -0.91
N SER A 190 0.38 0.90 0.06
CA SER A 190 -0.92 1.32 0.61
C SER A 190 -0.83 2.67 1.33
N TYR A 191 0.23 2.89 2.13
CA TYR A 191 0.48 4.15 2.82
C TYR A 191 0.56 5.32 1.83
N SER A 192 1.38 5.19 0.80
CA SER A 192 1.60 6.26 -0.20
C SER A 192 0.34 6.57 -0.99
N ASN A 193 -0.43 5.54 -1.39
CA ASN A 193 -1.74 5.74 -2.02
C ASN A 193 -2.69 6.52 -1.10
N ARG A 194 -2.77 6.18 0.19
CA ARG A 194 -3.61 6.88 1.15
C ARG A 194 -3.20 8.35 1.32
N VAL A 195 -1.90 8.64 1.36
CA VAL A 195 -1.38 10.01 1.43
C VAL A 195 -1.78 10.81 0.18
N ILE A 196 -1.64 10.23 -1.01
CA ILE A 196 -2.09 10.84 -2.27
C ILE A 196 -3.59 11.13 -2.20
N GLU A 197 -4.39 10.15 -1.75
CA GLU A 197 -5.83 10.26 -1.71
C GLU A 197 -6.36 11.29 -0.70
N MET A 198 -5.64 11.49 0.41
CA MET A 198 -5.93 12.54 1.40
C MET A 198 -5.59 13.95 0.90
N ARG A 199 -4.54 14.08 0.09
CA ARG A 199 -4.02 15.37 -0.39
C ARG A 199 -4.66 15.83 -1.69
N VAL A 200 -5.13 14.90 -2.53
CA VAL A 200 -5.73 15.18 -3.84
C VAL A 200 -7.16 14.65 -3.91
N ALA A 201 -8.10 15.57 -4.12
CA ALA A 201 -9.52 15.27 -4.19
C ALA A 201 -9.86 14.29 -5.35
N PRO A 202 -10.87 13.41 -5.20
CA PRO A 202 -11.21 12.39 -6.19
C PRO A 202 -11.36 12.90 -7.63
N GLU A 203 -12.01 14.05 -7.81
CA GLU A 203 -12.25 14.70 -9.11
C GLU A 203 -10.99 15.26 -9.78
N LYS A 204 -9.91 15.41 -9.01
CA LYS A 204 -8.59 15.87 -9.51
C LYS A 204 -7.63 14.71 -9.79
N ARG A 205 -7.98 13.49 -9.40
CA ARG A 205 -7.15 12.29 -9.60
C ARG A 205 -7.46 11.63 -10.93
N ILE A 206 -6.47 11.62 -11.82
CA ILE A 206 -6.48 10.88 -13.07
C ILE A 206 -5.63 9.63 -12.87
N ALA A 207 -6.20 8.64 -12.18
CA ALA A 207 -5.58 7.32 -12.05
C ALA A 207 -5.57 6.63 -13.43
N ILE A 208 -4.40 6.17 -13.88
CA ILE A 208 -4.24 5.47 -15.17
C ILE A 208 -4.18 3.95 -15.02
N MET A 209 -4.46 3.26 -16.11
CA MET A 209 -4.33 1.82 -16.22
C MET A 209 -2.89 1.42 -16.56
N GLU A 210 -2.51 0.18 -16.27
CA GLU A 210 -1.16 -0.34 -16.53
C GLU A 210 -0.74 -0.19 -18.00
N ALA A 211 -1.68 -0.38 -18.95
CA ALA A 211 -1.41 -0.24 -20.38
C ALA A 211 -0.89 1.16 -20.78
N ASP A 212 -1.38 2.23 -20.15
CA ASP A 212 -0.86 3.58 -20.34
C ASP A 212 0.43 3.80 -19.53
N ALA A 213 0.50 3.25 -18.31
CA ALA A 213 1.65 3.39 -17.43
C ALA A 213 2.93 2.83 -18.05
N VAL A 214 2.91 1.62 -18.62
CA VAL A 214 4.07 1.00 -19.29
C VAL A 214 4.47 1.70 -20.59
N ASN A 215 3.62 2.56 -21.13
CA ASN A 215 3.97 3.45 -22.26
C ASN A 215 4.50 4.81 -21.80
N PHE A 216 4.78 4.97 -20.49
CA PHE A 216 5.28 6.19 -19.86
C PHE A 216 4.31 7.38 -19.95
N ALA A 217 3.00 7.13 -19.84
CA ALA A 217 2.00 8.19 -19.86
C ALA A 217 2.14 9.20 -18.70
N CYS A 218 2.60 8.76 -17.52
CA CYS A 218 2.92 9.67 -16.41
C CYS A 218 4.20 10.47 -16.63
N ASN A 219 5.12 10.00 -17.48
CA ASN A 219 6.37 10.71 -17.76
C ASN A 219 6.15 11.82 -18.78
N ALA A 220 5.29 12.76 -18.40
CA ALA A 220 4.77 13.82 -19.24
C ALA A 220 5.26 15.20 -18.80
N VAL A 221 5.45 16.08 -19.78
CA VAL A 221 5.79 17.49 -19.56
C VAL A 221 4.51 18.30 -19.59
N ASN A 222 4.21 19.00 -18.48
CA ASN A 222 3.09 19.92 -18.42
C ASN A 222 3.53 21.38 -18.55
N VAL A 223 3.00 22.06 -19.56
CA VAL A 223 3.15 23.50 -19.78
C VAL A 223 1.75 24.08 -19.85
N ASP A 224 1.30 24.71 -18.77
CA ASP A 224 -0.05 25.24 -18.61
C ASP A 224 -1.12 24.18 -18.91
N SER A 225 -1.92 24.35 -19.97
CA SER A 225 -2.95 23.38 -20.41
C SER A 225 -2.43 22.32 -21.37
N ILE A 226 -1.14 22.28 -21.68
CA ILE A 226 -0.55 21.33 -22.63
C ILE A 226 0.16 20.22 -21.85
N VAL A 227 -0.08 18.97 -22.26
CA VAL A 227 0.59 17.78 -21.72
C VAL A 227 1.26 17.03 -22.86
N ILE A 228 2.60 17.01 -22.84
CA ILE A 228 3.43 16.39 -23.87
C ILE A 228 3.92 15.04 -23.34
N MET A 229 3.70 13.96 -24.09
CA MET A 229 4.05 12.61 -23.66
C MET A 229 4.40 11.70 -24.84
N ASN A 230 4.88 10.48 -24.55
CA ASN A 230 5.22 9.49 -25.56
C ASN A 230 3.97 8.99 -26.32
N LYS A 231 3.01 8.43 -25.57
CA LYS A 231 1.79 7.82 -26.10
C LYS A 231 0.71 7.74 -25.03
N ALA A 232 -0.55 7.96 -25.42
CA ALA A 232 -1.73 7.78 -24.57
C ALA A 232 -2.82 7.00 -25.31
N SER A 233 -3.55 6.19 -24.55
CA SER A 233 -4.80 5.57 -24.99
C SER A 233 -5.87 6.62 -25.31
N ASP A 234 -6.83 6.26 -26.15
CA ASP A 234 -7.95 7.15 -26.48
C ASP A 234 -8.80 7.48 -25.25
N GLY A 235 -8.92 6.55 -24.31
CA GLY A 235 -9.58 6.77 -23.02
C GLY A 235 -8.85 7.81 -22.17
N LEU A 236 -7.51 7.72 -22.09
CA LEU A 236 -6.72 8.71 -21.36
C LEU A 236 -6.77 10.10 -22.02
N LYS A 237 -6.67 10.17 -23.35
CA LYS A 237 -6.81 11.42 -24.10
C LYS A 237 -8.15 12.10 -23.84
N SER A 238 -9.23 11.32 -23.85
CA SER A 238 -10.59 11.82 -23.61
C SER A 238 -10.70 12.41 -22.19
N ARG A 239 -10.23 11.68 -21.17
CA ARG A 239 -10.25 12.15 -19.77
C ARG A 239 -9.43 13.41 -19.54
N LEU A 240 -8.26 13.54 -20.18
CA LEU A 240 -7.43 14.74 -20.11
C LEU A 240 -8.10 15.92 -20.82
N ALA A 241 -8.70 15.70 -21.99
CA ALA A 241 -9.41 16.72 -22.74
C ALA A 241 -10.68 17.22 -22.01
N GLU A 242 -11.43 16.35 -21.35
CA GLU A 242 -12.62 16.68 -20.56
C GLU A 242 -12.33 17.68 -19.45
N VAL A 243 -11.13 17.62 -18.85
CA VAL A 243 -10.69 18.53 -17.79
C VAL A 243 -9.84 19.70 -18.32
N GLY A 244 -9.77 19.87 -19.64
CA GLY A 244 -9.19 21.04 -20.29
C GLY A 244 -7.72 20.94 -20.71
N PHE A 245 -7.12 19.73 -20.69
CA PHE A 245 -5.76 19.54 -21.18
C PHE A 245 -5.72 19.18 -22.67
N GLN A 246 -4.80 19.79 -23.41
CA GLN A 246 -4.45 19.38 -24.76
C GLN A 246 -3.29 18.39 -24.70
N VAL A 247 -3.51 17.17 -25.19
CA VAL A 247 -2.47 16.14 -25.26
C VAL A 247 -1.69 16.28 -26.57
N ILE A 248 -0.36 16.34 -26.47
CA ILE A 248 0.55 16.26 -27.62
C ILE A 248 1.39 14.99 -27.49
N GLU A 249 1.25 14.09 -28.44
CA GLU A 249 2.08 12.87 -28.50
C GLU A 249 3.30 13.11 -29.39
N THR A 250 4.46 12.69 -28.89
CA THR A 250 5.70 12.63 -29.67
C THR A 250 6.39 11.30 -29.38
N PRO A 251 6.72 10.49 -30.40
CA PRO A 251 7.32 9.18 -30.17
C PRO A 251 8.70 9.33 -29.53
N LEU A 252 8.93 8.62 -28.41
CA LEU A 252 10.18 8.63 -27.64
C LEU A 252 10.69 7.21 -27.39
N THR A 253 10.33 6.27 -28.27
CA THR A 253 10.56 4.84 -28.09
C THR A 253 12.03 4.44 -27.96
N GLU A 254 12.96 5.21 -28.52
CA GLU A 254 14.39 4.93 -28.35
C GLU A 254 14.83 5.22 -26.91
N PHE A 255 14.31 6.27 -26.28
CA PHE A 255 14.59 6.61 -24.89
C PHE A 255 13.89 5.68 -23.89
N LEU A 256 12.73 5.12 -24.26
CA LEU A 256 12.07 4.07 -23.46
C LEU A 256 12.97 2.84 -23.26
N LYS A 257 13.90 2.55 -24.19
CA LYS A 257 14.88 1.45 -24.03
C LYS A 257 15.85 1.67 -22.88
N ALA A 258 16.06 2.93 -22.47
CA ALA A 258 16.84 3.29 -21.29
C ALA A 258 15.96 3.54 -20.05
N GLY A 259 14.63 3.41 -20.18
CA GLY A 259 13.69 3.63 -19.07
C GLY A 259 13.26 5.09 -18.87
N GLY A 260 13.39 5.96 -19.87
CA GLY A 260 12.97 7.36 -19.79
C GLY A 260 12.08 7.82 -20.95
N ALA A 261 11.30 8.87 -20.74
CA ALA A 261 10.48 9.48 -21.79
C ALA A 261 10.50 11.03 -21.71
N ALA A 262 9.36 11.69 -21.94
CA ALA A 262 9.33 13.14 -22.16
C ALA A 262 9.78 13.93 -20.93
N LYS A 263 9.27 13.58 -19.74
CA LYS A 263 9.64 14.28 -18.51
C LYS A 263 11.10 14.02 -18.15
N CYS A 264 11.60 12.78 -18.26
CA CYS A 264 13.00 12.48 -17.93
C CYS A 264 14.00 13.32 -18.76
N LEU A 265 13.67 13.61 -20.02
CA LEU A 265 14.50 14.40 -20.93
C LEU A 265 14.49 15.91 -20.62
N THR A 266 13.74 16.35 -19.61
CA THR A 266 13.53 17.77 -19.31
C THR A 266 13.61 18.07 -17.82
N LEU A 267 14.27 19.18 -17.46
CA LEU A 267 14.19 19.74 -16.11
C LEU A 267 13.62 21.15 -16.18
N ARG A 268 12.50 21.41 -15.52
CA ARG A 268 11.98 22.77 -15.40
C ARG A 268 12.85 23.54 -14.39
N VAL A 269 13.48 24.61 -14.84
CA VAL A 269 14.39 25.43 -14.01
C VAL A 269 13.77 26.77 -13.59
N THR A 270 12.51 27.01 -13.96
CA THR A 270 11.71 28.16 -13.52
C THR A 270 10.53 27.66 -12.70
N GLU A 271 10.76 27.45 -11.42
CA GLU A 271 9.75 27.01 -10.45
C GLU A 271 9.49 28.12 -9.43
N PRO A 272 8.27 28.67 -9.37
CA PRO A 272 7.96 29.80 -8.50
C PRO A 272 7.94 29.37 -7.02
N VAL A 273 8.42 30.25 -6.15
CA VAL A 273 8.39 30.07 -4.69
C VAL A 273 7.11 30.69 -4.14
N ARG A 274 6.49 30.02 -3.18
CA ARG A 274 5.40 30.59 -2.37
C ARG A 274 5.94 30.97 -1.00
N GLU A 275 5.98 32.26 -0.71
CA GLU A 275 6.54 32.79 0.56
C GLU A 275 5.76 32.36 1.81
N GLU A 276 4.50 31.94 1.66
CA GLU A 276 3.62 31.52 2.76
C GLU A 276 3.89 30.09 3.25
N LEU A 277 4.71 29.32 2.53
CA LEU A 277 4.97 27.91 2.78
C LEU A 277 6.44 27.73 3.16
N HIS A 278 6.68 26.86 4.14
CA HIS A 278 8.00 26.67 4.73
C HIS A 278 8.33 25.18 4.86
N ALA A 279 9.60 24.91 5.17
CA ALA A 279 10.13 23.58 5.44
C ALA A 279 9.25 22.81 6.44
N ASN A 280 8.69 21.69 5.98
CA ASN A 280 8.04 20.71 6.83
C ASN A 280 8.36 19.31 6.28
N VAL A 281 8.57 18.34 7.17
CA VAL A 281 8.85 16.97 6.75
C VAL A 281 8.23 16.02 7.76
N SER A 282 7.51 15.02 7.26
CA SER A 282 6.88 13.99 8.10
C SER A 282 7.85 12.87 8.50
N VAL A 283 9.04 12.84 7.91
CA VAL A 283 10.06 11.82 8.16
C VAL A 283 10.54 11.91 9.61
N GLU A 284 10.43 10.80 10.34
CA GLU A 284 10.98 10.66 11.69
C GLU A 284 12.22 9.77 11.66
N SER A 285 13.15 10.02 12.59
CA SER A 285 14.30 9.14 12.82
C SER A 285 14.45 8.83 14.31
N ARG A 286 14.74 7.58 14.65
CA ARG A 286 15.01 7.11 16.02
C ARG A 286 16.23 6.19 16.03
N VAL A 287 17.04 6.23 17.09
CA VAL A 287 18.19 5.32 17.24
C VAL A 287 17.82 4.22 18.20
N VAL A 288 17.93 2.97 17.74
CA VAL A 288 17.70 1.78 18.55
C VAL A 288 19.01 1.04 18.77
N ARG A 289 19.11 0.37 19.93
CA ARG A 289 20.21 -0.52 20.27
C ARG A 289 19.75 -1.97 20.25
N MET A 290 20.56 -2.83 19.65
CA MET A 290 20.34 -4.27 19.64
C MET A 290 21.56 -4.99 20.20
N GLU A 291 21.33 -6.02 21.00
CA GLU A 291 22.38 -6.85 21.60
C GLU A 291 22.05 -8.34 21.49
N GLY A 292 23.08 -9.15 21.25
CA GLY A 292 22.99 -10.62 21.18
C GLY A 292 23.96 -11.20 20.16
N HIS A 293 23.70 -12.42 19.70
CA HIS A 293 24.43 -13.05 18.60
C HIS A 293 23.98 -12.49 17.24
N LEU A 294 24.27 -11.20 16.99
CA LEU A 294 23.75 -10.44 15.85
C LEU A 294 24.06 -11.07 14.48
N LEU A 295 25.29 -11.53 14.27
CA LEU A 295 25.74 -12.16 13.02
C LEU A 295 25.35 -13.64 12.95
N ASP A 296 25.71 -14.41 13.98
CA ASP A 296 25.53 -15.87 14.00
C ASP A 296 24.06 -16.32 13.94
N ALA A 297 23.15 -15.53 14.53
CA ALA A 297 21.71 -15.81 14.51
C ALA A 297 20.94 -14.98 13.47
N GLY A 298 21.66 -14.20 12.63
CA GLY A 298 21.08 -13.31 11.63
C GLY A 298 20.07 -12.31 12.20
N LEU A 299 20.21 -11.93 13.47
CA LEU A 299 19.25 -11.05 14.14
C LEU A 299 19.30 -9.63 13.56
N ILE A 300 20.51 -9.14 13.25
CA ILE A 300 20.66 -7.82 12.63
C ILE A 300 20.05 -7.80 11.23
N ASN A 301 20.33 -8.81 10.38
CA ASN A 301 19.76 -8.88 9.03
C ASN A 301 18.22 -8.91 9.08
N ARG A 302 17.63 -9.75 9.93
CA ARG A 302 16.17 -9.80 10.10
C ARG A 302 15.56 -8.46 10.53
N ALA A 303 16.27 -7.67 11.34
CA ALA A 303 15.81 -6.35 11.76
C ALA A 303 15.92 -5.31 10.63
N LEU A 304 17.03 -5.32 9.89
CA LEU A 304 17.25 -4.44 8.75
C LEU A 304 16.25 -4.72 7.61
N ASP A 305 16.05 -6.00 7.27
CA ASP A 305 15.06 -6.44 6.28
C ASP A 305 13.66 -5.99 6.69
N LEU A 306 13.31 -6.13 7.97
CA LEU A 306 12.03 -5.70 8.51
C LEU A 306 11.79 -4.19 8.35
N ILE A 307 12.80 -3.36 8.65
CA ILE A 307 12.71 -1.90 8.51
C ILE A 307 12.39 -1.55 7.06
N VAL A 308 13.11 -2.14 6.10
CA VAL A 308 12.93 -1.87 4.68
C VAL A 308 11.59 -2.40 4.17
N GLU A 309 11.21 -3.63 4.51
CA GLU A 309 9.93 -4.23 4.12
C GLU A 309 8.74 -3.36 4.53
N MET A 310 8.78 -2.81 5.74
CA MET A 310 7.75 -1.94 6.31
C MET A 310 7.80 -0.48 5.80
N GLY A 311 8.77 -0.16 4.92
CA GLY A 311 8.85 1.13 4.25
C GLY A 311 9.66 2.20 4.96
N GLY A 312 10.44 1.81 5.97
CA GLY A 312 11.49 2.66 6.54
C GLY A 312 12.82 2.53 5.80
N SER A 313 13.80 3.30 6.27
CA SER A 313 15.22 3.17 5.92
C SER A 313 16.06 3.03 7.19
N PHE A 314 17.33 2.68 7.05
CA PHE A 314 18.23 2.55 8.19
C PHE A 314 19.65 3.01 7.90
N GLN A 315 20.36 3.37 8.96
CA GLN A 315 21.79 3.58 8.97
C GLN A 315 22.41 2.93 10.21
N VAL A 316 23.32 1.99 10.03
CA VAL A 316 24.08 1.40 11.14
C VAL A 316 25.14 2.42 11.59
N LEU A 317 24.98 2.98 12.79
CA LEU A 317 25.87 4.01 13.32
C LEU A 317 27.13 3.40 13.94
N LYS A 318 26.97 2.28 14.64
CA LYS A 318 28.06 1.61 15.36
C LYS A 318 27.79 0.11 15.42
N PHE A 319 28.84 -0.69 15.23
CA PHE A 319 28.80 -2.14 15.40
C PHE A 319 30.00 -2.60 16.22
N ASN A 320 29.76 -3.12 17.42
CA ASN A 320 30.77 -3.68 18.31
C ASN A 320 30.71 -5.20 18.24
N LEU A 321 31.70 -5.82 17.61
CA LEU A 321 31.80 -7.26 17.49
C LEU A 321 32.25 -7.89 18.82
N GLY A 322 31.59 -8.97 19.23
CA GLY A 322 32.00 -9.75 20.40
C GLY A 322 33.41 -10.33 20.25
N GLU A 323 34.18 -10.35 21.35
CA GLU A 323 35.58 -10.80 21.34
C GLU A 323 35.74 -12.29 20.98
N GLN A 324 34.80 -13.12 21.39
CA GLN A 324 34.76 -14.55 21.12
C GLN A 324 33.41 -14.93 20.48
N ARG A 325 33.33 -16.13 19.91
CA ARG A 325 32.08 -16.65 19.30
C ARG A 325 30.87 -16.60 20.25
N GLN A 326 31.10 -16.83 21.55
CA GLN A 326 30.05 -16.81 22.57
C GLN A 326 29.83 -15.41 23.18
N SER A 327 30.62 -14.41 22.80
CA SER A 327 30.42 -13.03 23.23
C SER A 327 29.28 -12.40 22.42
N THR A 328 28.44 -11.64 23.11
CA THR A 328 27.39 -10.85 22.46
C THR A 328 27.98 -9.69 21.67
N SER A 329 27.42 -9.42 20.51
CA SER A 329 27.69 -8.20 19.73
C SER A 329 26.62 -7.15 20.03
N ALA A 330 26.96 -5.87 19.82
CA ALA A 330 26.04 -4.76 20.01
C ALA A 330 26.04 -3.85 18.77
N ALA A 331 24.86 -3.42 18.34
CA ALA A 331 24.69 -2.50 17.23
C ALA A 331 23.78 -1.32 17.62
N GLU A 332 24.14 -0.13 17.14
CA GLU A 332 23.30 1.06 17.21
C GLU A 332 22.84 1.38 15.78
N VAL A 333 21.53 1.39 15.56
CA VAL A 333 20.93 1.56 14.24
C VAL A 333 20.01 2.76 14.29
N ARG A 334 20.25 3.76 13.44
CA ARG A 334 19.28 4.81 13.15
C ARG A 334 18.24 4.25 12.20
N VAL A 335 16.99 4.27 12.61
CA VAL A 335 15.82 3.89 11.83
C VAL A 335 15.13 5.18 11.41
N SER A 336 14.74 5.28 10.15
CA SER A 336 13.95 6.39 9.62
C SER A 336 12.67 5.87 8.99
N ALA A 337 11.58 6.63 9.10
CA ALA A 337 10.27 6.27 8.56
C ALA A 337 9.59 7.50 7.94
N PRO A 338 8.76 7.33 6.90
CA PRO A 338 8.12 8.44 6.19
C PRO A 338 7.08 9.21 7.02
N SER A 339 6.60 8.62 8.11
CA SER A 339 5.65 9.20 9.07
C SER A 339 5.75 8.54 10.43
N HIS A 340 5.08 9.15 11.41
CA HIS A 340 4.90 8.61 12.75
C HIS A 340 4.25 7.21 12.74
N ASP A 341 3.14 7.04 12.03
CA ASP A 341 2.41 5.76 11.95
C ASP A 341 3.34 4.62 11.48
N VAL A 342 4.14 4.85 10.43
CA VAL A 342 5.10 3.84 9.93
C VAL A 342 6.26 3.62 10.92
N MET A 343 6.74 4.68 11.59
CA MET A 343 7.77 4.56 12.63
C MET A 343 7.30 3.65 13.77
N GLU A 344 6.09 3.85 14.26
CA GLU A 344 5.55 3.04 15.35
C GLU A 344 5.39 1.57 14.96
N GLU A 345 4.94 1.29 13.74
CA GLU A 345 4.85 -0.08 13.24
C GLU A 345 6.23 -0.75 13.22
N ILE A 346 7.25 -0.06 12.69
CA ILE A 346 8.63 -0.57 12.64
C ILE A 346 9.16 -0.81 14.06
N ILE A 347 9.06 0.17 14.95
CA ILE A 347 9.59 0.08 16.32
C ILE A 347 8.90 -1.03 17.11
N SER A 348 7.58 -1.19 16.99
CA SER A 348 6.83 -2.28 17.63
C SER A 348 7.40 -3.65 17.26
N GLN A 349 7.72 -3.86 15.98
CA GLN A 349 8.32 -5.10 15.52
C GLN A 349 9.79 -5.26 15.93
N LEU A 350 10.56 -4.17 15.96
CA LEU A 350 11.95 -4.21 16.46
C LEU A 350 12.00 -4.54 17.97
N ILE A 351 11.03 -4.06 18.76
CA ILE A 351 10.88 -4.39 20.18
C ILE A 351 10.67 -5.90 20.38
N ASP A 352 9.90 -6.56 19.49
CA ASP A 352 9.72 -8.02 19.50
C ASP A 352 11.03 -8.79 19.21
N LEU A 353 11.90 -8.22 18.38
CA LEU A 353 13.26 -8.72 18.13
C LEU A 353 14.24 -8.40 19.28
N GLY A 354 13.80 -7.60 20.26
CA GLY A 354 14.58 -7.22 21.43
C GLY A 354 15.41 -5.96 21.27
N ALA A 355 15.08 -5.11 20.29
CA ALA A 355 15.61 -3.75 20.23
C ALA A 355 15.13 -2.95 21.44
N VAL A 356 16.00 -2.05 21.91
CA VAL A 356 15.73 -1.16 23.03
C VAL A 356 16.16 0.26 22.67
N ASP A 357 15.52 1.24 23.31
CA ASP A 357 16.00 2.63 23.25
C ASP A 357 17.38 2.76 23.89
N LEU A 358 18.12 3.80 23.51
CA LEU A 358 19.34 4.16 24.22
C LEU A 358 18.99 4.65 25.65
N PRO A 359 19.84 4.41 26.66
CA PRO A 359 19.54 4.78 28.05
C PRO A 359 19.16 6.25 28.27
N GLN A 360 19.74 7.16 27.48
CA GLN A 360 19.44 8.59 27.52
C GLN A 360 18.12 8.97 26.83
N ASP A 361 17.62 8.11 25.94
CA ASP A 361 16.41 8.32 25.15
C ASP A 361 15.20 7.56 25.73
N GLU A 362 15.40 6.75 26.78
CA GLU A 362 14.31 6.05 27.46
C GLU A 362 13.28 7.03 28.03
N ARG A 363 12.02 6.86 27.63
CA ARG A 363 10.88 7.64 28.09
C ARG A 363 9.84 6.75 28.74
N ASP A 364 9.01 7.35 29.57
CA ASP A 364 7.83 6.67 30.11
C ASP A 364 6.79 6.48 29.00
N SER A 365 6.02 5.40 29.10
CA SER A 365 4.94 5.09 28.17
C SER A 365 3.87 6.18 28.21
N LYS A 366 3.35 6.54 27.03
CA LYS A 366 2.19 7.42 26.93
C LYS A 366 0.95 6.65 27.38
N LEU A 367 0.12 7.30 28.19
CA LEU A 367 -1.08 6.71 28.77
C LEU A 367 -2.28 7.58 28.42
N GLU A 368 -3.33 6.95 27.89
CA GLU A 368 -4.60 7.62 27.59
C GLU A 368 -5.76 6.90 28.31
N PRO A 369 -6.77 7.64 28.82
CA PRO A 369 -7.89 7.05 29.52
C PRO A 369 -8.87 6.36 28.56
N VAL A 370 -9.40 5.20 28.99
CA VAL A 370 -10.56 4.57 28.37
C VAL A 370 -11.80 5.43 28.62
N LEU A 371 -12.38 5.96 27.53
CA LEU A 371 -13.58 6.82 27.59
C LEU A 371 -14.89 6.03 27.41
N GLN A 372 -14.82 4.85 26.79
CA GLN A 372 -15.96 3.98 26.52
C GLN A 372 -15.60 2.54 26.91
N ALA A 373 -16.50 1.90 27.67
CA ALA A 373 -16.28 0.51 28.08
C ALA A 373 -16.10 -0.41 26.87
N GLY A 374 -15.09 -1.26 26.91
CA GLY A 374 -14.78 -2.21 25.86
C GLY A 374 -14.15 -1.60 24.60
N VAL A 375 -13.62 -0.37 24.68
CA VAL A 375 -12.98 0.39 23.58
C VAL A 375 -11.68 0.99 24.08
N ALA A 376 -10.56 0.68 23.42
CA ALA A 376 -9.27 1.28 23.72
C ALA A 376 -9.18 2.71 23.14
N PRO A 377 -8.33 3.60 23.71
CA PRO A 377 -7.98 4.86 23.08
C PRO A 377 -7.45 4.68 21.65
N ASP A 378 -7.48 5.75 20.85
CA ASP A 378 -6.77 5.73 19.57
C ASP A 378 -5.29 5.43 19.82
N ASP A 379 -4.72 4.66 18.90
CA ASP A 379 -3.30 4.31 18.90
C ASP A 379 -2.79 3.52 20.12
N PHE A 380 -3.67 2.72 20.72
CA PHE A 380 -3.26 1.77 21.77
C PHE A 380 -2.21 0.77 21.26
N TYR A 381 -1.25 0.45 22.13
CA TYR A 381 -0.25 -0.58 21.86
C TYR A 381 -0.90 -1.98 21.84
N VAL A 382 -0.63 -2.76 20.80
CA VAL A 382 -1.10 -4.13 20.67
C VAL A 382 -0.09 -5.09 21.28
N SER A 383 -0.52 -5.83 22.30
CA SER A 383 0.34 -6.77 23.01
C SER A 383 0.67 -8.01 22.18
N THR A 384 1.85 -8.59 22.42
CA THR A 384 2.30 -9.82 21.75
C THR A 384 2.29 -11.01 22.70
N ILE A 385 2.71 -12.18 22.24
CA ILE A 385 2.83 -13.38 23.09
C ILE A 385 4.00 -13.28 24.10
N TYR A 386 4.91 -12.32 23.91
CA TYR A 386 6.17 -12.28 24.64
C TYR A 386 6.03 -11.54 25.98
N PRO A 387 6.78 -11.95 27.02
CA PRO A 387 6.85 -11.21 28.27
C PRO A 387 7.28 -9.76 28.00
N THR A 388 6.43 -8.82 28.41
CA THR A 388 6.61 -7.40 28.13
C THR A 388 6.78 -6.62 29.43
N GLU A 389 7.62 -5.59 29.40
CA GLU A 389 7.71 -4.57 30.45
C GLU A 389 7.34 -3.21 29.86
N VAL A 390 6.67 -2.39 30.67
CA VAL A 390 6.29 -1.02 30.35
C VAL A 390 6.85 -0.07 31.40
N ARG A 391 7.28 1.12 30.98
CA ARG A 391 7.92 2.10 31.86
C ARG A 391 6.90 3.16 32.29
N VAL A 392 6.61 3.23 33.59
CA VAL A 392 5.66 4.20 34.17
C VAL A 392 6.32 4.90 35.35
N ASN A 393 6.32 6.24 35.35
CA ASN A 393 6.96 7.07 36.37
C ASN A 393 8.43 6.69 36.63
N GLY A 394 9.19 6.45 35.56
CA GLY A 394 10.59 6.03 35.60
C GLY A 394 10.84 4.58 36.04
N GLN A 395 9.80 3.77 36.26
CA GLN A 395 9.93 2.37 36.71
C GLN A 395 9.45 1.39 35.64
N TRP A 396 10.26 0.37 35.36
CA TRP A 396 9.89 -0.75 34.48
C TRP A 396 9.00 -1.74 35.24
N LEU A 397 7.77 -1.91 34.77
CA LEU A 397 6.75 -2.78 35.35
C LEU A 397 6.50 -3.97 34.42
N LYS A 398 6.51 -5.18 34.98
CA LYS A 398 6.18 -6.39 34.23
C LYS A 398 4.68 -6.47 33.97
N VAL A 399 4.32 -6.73 32.72
CA VAL A 399 2.92 -6.91 32.32
C VAL A 399 2.42 -8.27 32.79
N GLU A 400 1.34 -8.27 33.56
CA GLU A 400 0.63 -9.48 33.99
C GLU A 400 -0.37 -9.96 32.92
N ASN A 401 -0.73 -11.25 32.97
CA ASN A 401 -1.70 -11.89 32.07
C ASN A 401 -1.38 -11.74 30.57
N GLN A 402 -0.08 -11.77 30.23
CA GLN A 402 0.39 -11.59 28.86
C GLN A 402 -0.32 -12.52 27.87
N ARG A 403 -0.81 -11.93 26.79
CA ARG A 403 -1.36 -12.61 25.62
C ARG A 403 -1.20 -11.72 24.39
N MET A 404 -1.33 -12.31 23.21
CA MET A 404 -1.45 -11.52 21.99
C MET A 404 -2.83 -10.86 21.89
N ASP A 405 -2.88 -9.82 21.06
CA ASP A 405 -4.09 -9.13 20.61
C ASP A 405 -4.88 -8.44 21.74
N GLY A 406 -4.16 -7.96 22.75
CA GLY A 406 -4.71 -7.18 23.86
C GLY A 406 -4.14 -5.76 23.91
N ALA A 407 -4.71 -4.94 24.80
CA ALA A 407 -4.18 -3.67 25.22
C ALA A 407 -3.50 -3.81 26.59
N ILE A 408 -2.55 -2.92 26.90
CA ILE A 408 -1.90 -2.88 28.22
C ILE A 408 -2.56 -1.80 29.06
N ALA A 409 -3.31 -2.21 30.08
CA ALA A 409 -3.98 -1.34 31.03
C ALA A 409 -3.13 -1.14 32.30
N ILE A 410 -2.99 0.11 32.73
CA ILE A 410 -2.29 0.55 33.92
C ILE A 410 -3.33 0.95 34.97
N SER A 411 -3.20 0.38 36.16
CA SER A 411 -4.09 0.65 37.30
C SER A 411 -3.28 0.96 38.56
N GLN A 412 -3.72 1.96 39.33
CA GLN A 412 -3.18 2.24 40.65
C GLN A 412 -3.93 1.37 41.67
N THR A 413 -3.22 0.44 42.32
CA THR A 413 -3.78 -0.37 43.41
C THR A 413 -3.21 0.05 44.76
N SER A 414 -3.77 -0.46 45.85
CA SER A 414 -3.23 -0.27 47.20
C SER A 414 -1.78 -0.77 47.36
N ASN A 415 -1.35 -1.69 46.50
CA ASN A 415 -0.02 -2.32 46.55
C ASN A 415 0.96 -1.72 45.53
N GLY A 416 0.58 -0.66 44.81
CA GLY A 416 1.38 -0.01 43.78
C GLY A 416 0.72 0.01 42.39
N ILE A 417 1.47 0.47 41.40
CA ILE A 417 1.05 0.50 39.99
C ILE A 417 1.13 -0.92 39.43
N VAL A 418 0.06 -1.37 38.78
CA VAL A 418 0.00 -2.70 38.15
C VAL A 418 -0.32 -2.54 36.67
N ALA A 419 0.49 -3.18 35.83
CA ALA A 419 0.29 -3.28 34.38
C ALA A 419 -0.31 -4.64 34.03
N LYS A 420 -1.46 -4.67 33.34
CA LYS A 420 -2.17 -5.89 32.94
C LYS A 420 -2.49 -5.88 31.46
N CYS A 421 -2.23 -6.99 30.79
CA CYS A 421 -2.75 -7.23 29.45
C CYS A 421 -4.25 -7.57 29.55
N LYS A 422 -5.09 -6.82 28.83
CA LYS A 422 -6.55 -6.99 28.76
C LYS A 422 -7.01 -7.05 27.31
N LEU A 423 -8.06 -7.82 27.04
CA LEU A 423 -8.74 -7.76 25.75
C LEU A 423 -9.55 -6.47 25.63
N LEU A 424 -9.78 -6.02 24.39
CA LEU A 424 -10.52 -4.77 24.12
C LEU A 424 -11.85 -4.70 24.87
N ARG A 425 -12.63 -5.78 24.82
CA ARG A 425 -13.95 -5.88 25.48
C ARG A 425 -13.93 -5.84 27.01
N ASP A 426 -12.77 -6.08 27.62
CA ASP A 426 -12.59 -6.14 29.09
C ASP A 426 -12.04 -4.81 29.66
N LEU A 427 -11.87 -3.79 28.81
CA LEU A 427 -11.44 -2.45 29.22
C LEU A 427 -12.59 -1.69 29.88
N GLU A 428 -12.30 -1.06 31.01
CA GLU A 428 -13.26 -0.31 31.82
C GLU A 428 -13.00 1.20 31.73
N ILE A 429 -14.07 2.00 31.86
CA ILE A 429 -13.97 3.47 31.81
C ILE A 429 -13.05 3.96 32.93
N GLY A 430 -12.09 4.81 32.56
CA GLY A 430 -11.11 5.41 33.47
C GLY A 430 -9.81 4.63 33.63
N GLU A 431 -9.71 3.40 33.11
CA GLU A 431 -8.43 2.71 33.01
C GLU A 431 -7.47 3.48 32.10
N GLN A 432 -6.19 3.54 32.47
CA GLN A 432 -5.15 4.15 31.65
C GLN A 432 -4.60 3.07 30.73
N VAL A 433 -4.59 3.28 29.42
CA VAL A 433 -4.08 2.32 28.43
C VAL A 433 -2.82 2.88 27.79
N VAL A 434 -1.82 2.01 27.60
CA VAL A 434 -0.59 2.36 26.89
C VAL A 434 -0.89 2.62 25.41
N VAL A 435 -0.50 3.79 24.93
CA VAL A 435 -0.54 4.22 23.52
C VAL A 435 0.87 4.51 23.03
N ASP A 436 1.07 4.64 21.71
CA ASP A 436 2.40 4.76 21.08
C ASP A 436 3.26 3.52 21.39
N VAL A 437 4.55 3.59 21.10
CA VAL A 437 5.55 2.53 21.29
C VAL A 437 6.63 2.89 22.33
N LEU A 438 6.52 4.06 22.97
CA LEU A 438 7.50 4.53 23.95
C LEU A 438 7.45 3.74 25.27
N GLY A 439 8.63 3.49 25.84
CA GLY A 439 8.75 2.88 27.16
C GLY A 439 8.29 1.43 27.21
N ILE A 440 8.36 0.70 26.08
CA ILE A 440 7.97 -0.71 25.99
C ILE A 440 9.19 -1.53 25.62
N ARG A 441 9.40 -2.67 26.28
CA ARG A 441 10.45 -3.63 25.90
C ARG A 441 10.01 -5.06 26.13
N THR A 442 10.54 -5.98 25.31
CA THR A 442 10.35 -7.42 25.55
C THR A 442 11.48 -7.98 26.40
N ILE A 443 11.16 -8.95 27.27
CA ILE A 443 12.16 -9.78 27.94
C ILE A 443 12.06 -11.19 27.36
N ARG A 444 12.91 -11.49 26.39
CA ARG A 444 13.05 -12.84 25.84
C ARG A 444 14.39 -13.41 26.29
N LYS A 445 14.43 -14.71 26.60
CA LYS A 445 15.70 -15.42 26.82
C LYS A 445 16.51 -15.41 25.53
N ALA A 446 17.84 -15.30 25.62
CA ALA A 446 18.74 -15.24 24.46
C ALA A 446 18.44 -16.34 23.42
N GLU A 447 18.29 -17.58 23.87
CA GLU A 447 17.94 -18.75 23.04
C GLU A 447 16.63 -18.60 22.23
N SER A 448 15.66 -17.81 22.72
CA SER A 448 14.39 -17.56 22.02
C SER A 448 14.51 -16.47 20.96
N ARG A 449 15.43 -15.51 21.11
CA ARG A 449 15.69 -14.45 20.11
C ARG A 449 16.58 -14.97 18.97
N GLU A 450 17.48 -15.88 19.33
CA GLU A 450 18.60 -16.35 18.51
C GLU A 450 18.32 -17.69 17.82
N GLN A 451 17.06 -18.12 17.74
CA GLN A 451 16.70 -19.38 17.07
C GLN A 451 17.19 -19.36 15.62
N ARG A 452 18.08 -20.33 15.31
CA ARG A 452 18.75 -20.51 14.01
C ARG A 452 17.85 -21.02 12.89
N ASN A 453 16.64 -21.47 13.20
CA ASN A 453 15.70 -22.00 12.22
C ASN A 453 14.47 -21.10 12.13
N SER A 454 14.37 -20.34 11.05
CA SER A 454 13.10 -19.90 10.51
C SER A 454 12.33 -21.14 10.05
N GLN A 455 11.54 -21.76 10.94
CA GLN A 455 10.34 -22.42 10.44
C GLN A 455 9.40 -21.29 9.99
N GLU A 456 9.58 -20.82 8.75
CA GLU A 456 8.55 -20.05 8.08
C GLU A 456 7.30 -20.92 8.02
N PHE A 457 6.33 -20.57 8.85
CA PHE A 457 5.00 -21.12 8.75
C PHE A 457 4.33 -20.46 7.54
N SER A 458 4.55 -21.04 6.36
CA SER A 458 3.88 -20.67 5.12
C SER A 458 2.49 -21.31 5.09
N PHE A 459 1.45 -20.48 4.95
CA PHE A 459 0.16 -20.94 4.46
C PHE A 459 0.24 -21.08 2.92
N MET A 460 -0.31 -22.18 2.39
CA MET A 460 -0.61 -22.39 0.95
C MET A 460 0.54 -22.72 -0.03
N SER A 461 1.50 -23.57 0.34
CA SER A 461 2.48 -24.12 -0.63
C SER A 461 2.08 -25.43 -1.32
N SER A 462 0.82 -25.86 -1.24
CA SER A 462 0.35 -27.09 -1.89
C SER A 462 -0.60 -26.78 -3.05
N GLY A 463 -0.05 -26.74 -4.26
CA GLY A 463 -0.81 -26.72 -5.50
C GLY A 463 -1.50 -28.08 -5.72
N VAL A 464 -2.83 -28.10 -5.58
CA VAL A 464 -3.66 -29.22 -6.05
C VAL A 464 -4.60 -28.66 -7.11
N SER A 465 -4.30 -29.00 -8.37
CA SER A 465 -5.15 -28.76 -9.53
C SER A 465 -6.31 -29.77 -9.53
N SER A 466 -7.54 -29.30 -9.79
CA SER A 466 -8.64 -30.18 -10.19
C SER A 466 -9.15 -29.77 -11.58
N GLU A 467 -8.65 -30.46 -12.60
CA GLU A 467 -8.99 -30.34 -14.01
C GLU A 467 -10.47 -30.70 -14.32
N ARG A 468 -11.40 -29.84 -13.88
CA ARG A 468 -12.71 -29.65 -14.51
C ARG A 468 -12.81 -28.20 -14.95
N ARG A 469 -13.49 -27.94 -16.07
CA ARG A 469 -13.62 -26.59 -16.65
C ARG A 469 -14.44 -25.68 -15.71
N VAL A 470 -13.76 -25.04 -14.76
CA VAL A 470 -14.31 -24.00 -13.86
C VAL A 470 -15.16 -23.01 -14.66
N GLU A 471 -14.68 -22.62 -15.85
CA GLU A 471 -15.37 -21.73 -16.80
C GLU A 471 -16.81 -22.17 -17.13
N LEU A 472 -17.05 -23.46 -17.40
CA LEU A 472 -18.40 -23.95 -17.75
C LEU A 472 -19.35 -23.82 -16.56
N VAL A 473 -18.86 -24.10 -15.35
CA VAL A 473 -19.68 -23.95 -14.14
C VAL A 473 -19.94 -22.47 -13.87
N VAL A 474 -18.93 -21.61 -14.03
CA VAL A 474 -19.08 -20.16 -13.91
C VAL A 474 -20.13 -19.64 -14.89
N GLU A 475 -20.13 -20.10 -16.14
CA GLU A 475 -21.14 -19.71 -17.15
C GLU A 475 -22.55 -20.10 -16.73
N GLN A 476 -22.74 -21.33 -16.24
CA GLN A 476 -24.02 -21.80 -15.73
C GLN A 476 -24.48 -20.97 -14.52
N VAL A 477 -23.59 -20.72 -13.56
CA VAL A 477 -23.91 -19.93 -12.35
C VAL A 477 -24.23 -18.49 -12.72
N ALA A 478 -23.47 -17.86 -13.63
CA ALA A 478 -23.73 -16.50 -14.11
C ALA A 478 -25.12 -16.38 -14.75
N TRP A 479 -25.47 -17.32 -15.63
CA TRP A 479 -26.76 -17.33 -16.30
C TRP A 479 -27.92 -17.48 -15.32
N GLU A 480 -27.77 -18.38 -14.34
CA GLU A 480 -28.77 -18.60 -13.30
C GLU A 480 -28.91 -17.40 -12.35
N LEU A 481 -27.80 -16.80 -11.90
CA LEU A 481 -27.83 -15.58 -11.08
C LEU A 481 -28.57 -14.44 -11.78
N ARG A 482 -28.30 -14.24 -13.08
CA ARG A 482 -29.03 -13.25 -13.88
C ARG A 482 -30.52 -13.57 -13.95
N LYS A 483 -30.87 -14.83 -14.25
CA LYS A 483 -32.28 -15.24 -14.36
C LYS A 483 -33.03 -15.03 -13.04
N ILE A 484 -32.41 -15.37 -11.90
CA ILE A 484 -33.00 -15.18 -10.57
C ILE A 484 -33.22 -13.68 -10.32
N LYS A 485 -32.20 -12.85 -10.57
CA LYS A 485 -32.30 -11.39 -10.45
C LYS A 485 -33.43 -10.82 -11.33
N ASP A 486 -33.49 -11.20 -12.61
CA ASP A 486 -34.50 -10.73 -13.56
C ASP A 486 -35.93 -11.17 -13.16
N SER A 487 -36.05 -12.31 -12.47
CA SER A 487 -37.32 -12.81 -11.93
C SER A 487 -37.70 -12.24 -10.55
N GLY A 488 -36.84 -11.39 -9.96
CA GLY A 488 -37.04 -10.86 -8.61
C GLY A 488 -36.88 -11.90 -7.50
N GLY A 489 -36.16 -12.99 -7.78
CA GLY A 489 -35.86 -14.05 -6.82
C GLY A 489 -34.78 -13.65 -5.80
N LYS A 490 -34.44 -14.58 -4.91
CA LYS A 490 -33.58 -14.33 -3.76
C LYS A 490 -32.32 -15.20 -3.80
N VAL A 491 -31.17 -14.55 -3.80
CA VAL A 491 -29.85 -15.15 -3.69
C VAL A 491 -29.24 -14.82 -2.32
N VAL A 492 -28.76 -15.83 -1.61
CA VAL A 492 -28.04 -15.66 -0.34
C VAL A 492 -26.58 -16.07 -0.53
N VAL A 493 -25.65 -15.29 0.00
CA VAL A 493 -24.21 -15.59 -0.03
C VAL A 493 -23.75 -15.96 1.37
N THR A 494 -23.05 -17.08 1.52
CA THR A 494 -22.23 -17.35 2.71
C THR A 494 -20.76 -17.20 2.36
N ALA A 495 -20.03 -16.31 3.05
CA ALA A 495 -18.65 -16.01 2.68
C ALA A 495 -17.70 -16.09 3.88
N GLY A 496 -16.51 -16.64 3.64
CA GLY A 496 -15.41 -16.70 4.60
C GLY A 496 -14.35 -15.62 4.34
N PRO A 497 -13.42 -15.39 5.27
CA PRO A 497 -12.38 -14.37 5.12
C PRO A 497 -11.45 -14.60 3.92
N VAL A 498 -11.34 -15.86 3.44
CA VAL A 498 -10.57 -16.22 2.24
C VAL A 498 -11.05 -15.47 0.99
N VAL A 499 -12.32 -15.05 0.93
CA VAL A 499 -12.83 -14.19 -0.15
C VAL A 499 -12.05 -12.87 -0.22
N ILE A 500 -11.74 -12.28 0.93
CA ILE A 500 -10.96 -11.04 1.01
C ILE A 500 -9.50 -11.36 0.69
N HIS A 501 -8.93 -12.40 1.29
CA HIS A 501 -7.50 -12.76 1.16
C HIS A 501 -7.07 -13.12 -0.28
N THR A 502 -8.02 -13.49 -1.14
CA THR A 502 -7.79 -13.86 -2.55
C THR A 502 -8.11 -12.71 -3.52
N GLY A 503 -8.42 -11.52 -3.00
CA GLY A 503 -8.80 -10.35 -3.80
C GLY A 503 -10.25 -10.37 -4.31
N GLY A 504 -11.06 -11.35 -3.89
CA GLY A 504 -12.47 -11.47 -4.28
C GLY A 504 -13.41 -10.46 -3.62
N GLY A 505 -12.95 -9.66 -2.65
CA GLY A 505 -13.76 -8.68 -1.93
C GLY A 505 -14.40 -7.63 -2.84
N GLU A 506 -13.66 -7.07 -3.79
CA GLU A 506 -14.18 -6.09 -4.76
C GLU A 506 -15.25 -6.72 -5.67
N HIS A 507 -15.03 -7.98 -6.06
CA HIS A 507 -15.95 -8.71 -6.90
C HIS A 507 -17.27 -9.02 -6.17
N LEU A 508 -17.20 -9.45 -4.91
CA LEU A 508 -18.39 -9.68 -4.09
C LEU A 508 -19.13 -8.36 -3.80
N SER A 509 -18.41 -7.27 -3.51
CA SER A 509 -18.98 -5.93 -3.34
C SER A 509 -19.77 -5.49 -4.57
N ARG A 510 -19.23 -5.73 -5.77
CA ARG A 510 -19.90 -5.44 -7.03
C ARG A 510 -21.17 -6.28 -7.24
N LEU A 511 -21.15 -7.57 -6.90
CA LEU A 511 -22.35 -8.42 -6.98
C LEU A 511 -23.48 -7.90 -6.08
N ILE A 512 -23.14 -7.43 -4.87
CA ILE A 512 -24.09 -6.80 -3.94
C ILE A 512 -24.64 -5.50 -4.53
N ARG A 513 -23.76 -4.59 -4.96
CA ARG A 513 -24.12 -3.30 -5.54
C ARG A 513 -25.01 -3.43 -6.77
N GLU A 514 -24.74 -4.42 -7.61
CA GLU A 514 -25.55 -4.69 -8.82
C GLU A 514 -26.82 -5.49 -8.52
N GLY A 515 -27.13 -5.80 -7.26
CA GLY A 515 -28.39 -6.42 -6.85
C GLY A 515 -28.49 -7.92 -7.13
N TYR A 516 -27.38 -8.63 -7.25
CA TYR A 516 -27.37 -10.10 -7.37
C TYR A 516 -27.43 -10.82 -6.02
N VAL A 517 -27.33 -10.10 -4.90
CA VAL A 517 -27.26 -10.67 -3.54
C VAL A 517 -28.32 -10.01 -2.65
N GLN A 518 -29.15 -10.83 -2.01
CA GLN A 518 -30.27 -10.40 -1.14
C GLN A 518 -30.06 -10.77 0.34
N GLY A 519 -28.97 -11.46 0.68
CA GLY A 519 -28.57 -11.70 2.06
C GLY A 519 -27.13 -12.19 2.16
N LEU A 520 -26.43 -11.78 3.21
CA LEU A 520 -25.04 -12.17 3.47
C LEU A 520 -24.91 -12.87 4.82
N LEU A 521 -24.26 -14.02 4.84
CA LEU A 521 -24.02 -14.83 6.02
C LEU A 521 -22.51 -15.03 6.20
N GLY A 522 -21.98 -14.81 7.40
CA GLY A 522 -20.55 -14.90 7.63
C GLY A 522 -20.17 -14.94 9.10
N GLY A 523 -18.87 -14.89 9.39
CA GLY A 523 -18.37 -14.75 10.75
C GLY A 523 -17.77 -13.36 10.99
N ASN A 524 -17.31 -13.12 12.22
CA ASN A 524 -16.58 -11.90 12.59
C ASN A 524 -15.43 -11.58 11.60
N ALA A 525 -14.64 -12.61 11.25
CA ALA A 525 -13.43 -12.46 10.46
C ALA A 525 -13.64 -11.84 9.06
N ILE A 526 -14.66 -12.26 8.29
CA ILE A 526 -14.88 -11.71 6.95
C ILE A 526 -15.21 -10.22 7.01
N ALA A 527 -16.05 -9.81 7.97
CA ALA A 527 -16.42 -8.41 8.14
C ALA A 527 -15.22 -7.55 8.54
N VAL A 528 -14.38 -8.04 9.48
CA VAL A 528 -13.19 -7.30 9.88
C VAL A 528 -12.20 -7.20 8.72
N HIS A 529 -11.92 -8.29 8.00
CA HIS A 529 -10.95 -8.27 6.89
C HIS A 529 -11.42 -7.41 5.70
N ASP A 530 -12.72 -7.42 5.40
CA ASP A 530 -13.29 -6.51 4.40
C ASP A 530 -13.06 -5.05 4.79
N MET A 531 -13.39 -4.67 6.03
CA MET A 531 -13.17 -3.30 6.51
C MET A 531 -11.67 -2.96 6.63
N GLU A 532 -10.82 -3.91 7.02
CA GLU A 532 -9.36 -3.74 7.06
C GLU A 532 -8.80 -3.42 5.66
N GLN A 533 -9.20 -4.19 4.64
CA GLN A 533 -8.76 -3.96 3.27
C GLN A 533 -9.19 -2.57 2.78
N ASN A 534 -10.42 -2.16 3.09
CA ASN A 534 -10.97 -0.90 2.58
C ASN A 534 -10.50 0.34 3.36
N ILE A 535 -10.14 0.20 4.64
CA ILE A 535 -9.64 1.32 5.46
C ILE A 535 -8.11 1.46 5.34
N LEU A 536 -7.38 0.34 5.29
CA LEU A 536 -5.92 0.31 5.44
C LEU A 536 -5.19 -0.34 4.26
N GLY A 537 -5.91 -0.96 3.31
CA GLY A 537 -5.31 -1.62 2.14
C GLY A 537 -4.68 -2.99 2.44
N THR A 538 -4.86 -3.53 3.65
CA THR A 538 -4.30 -4.81 4.08
C THR A 538 -5.38 -5.80 4.50
N SER A 539 -5.08 -7.10 4.47
CA SER A 539 -5.90 -8.12 5.11
C SER A 539 -5.02 -9.07 5.90
N LEU A 540 -5.20 -9.12 7.23
CA LEU A 540 -4.37 -9.91 8.14
C LEU A 540 -2.88 -9.52 8.04
N GLY A 541 -2.64 -8.25 7.71
CA GLY A 541 -1.31 -7.77 7.40
C GLY A 541 -0.72 -8.28 6.10
N VAL A 542 -1.49 -8.66 5.09
CA VAL A 542 -0.99 -8.87 3.72
C VAL A 542 -1.42 -7.69 2.87
N ASP A 543 -0.50 -7.11 2.09
CA ASP A 543 -0.86 -6.09 1.09
C ASP A 543 -1.55 -6.79 -0.09
N MET A 544 -2.84 -6.51 -0.24
CA MET A 544 -3.71 -7.20 -1.19
C MET A 544 -3.33 -6.95 -2.65
N LYS A 545 -2.67 -5.82 -2.97
CA LYS A 545 -2.24 -5.54 -4.34
C LYS A 545 -1.03 -6.39 -4.75
N ARG A 546 -0.27 -6.89 -3.78
CA ARG A 546 1.08 -7.43 -3.97
C ARG A 546 1.20 -8.88 -3.55
N GLY A 547 0.28 -9.37 -2.73
CA GLY A 547 0.27 -10.75 -2.23
C GLY A 547 1.43 -11.07 -1.28
N VAL A 548 2.08 -10.04 -0.72
CA VAL A 548 3.18 -10.18 0.25
C VAL A 548 2.74 -9.75 1.64
N ALA A 549 3.20 -10.50 2.65
CA ALA A 549 2.94 -10.21 4.04
C ALA A 549 3.66 -8.92 4.48
N VAL A 550 2.89 -8.00 5.03
CA VAL A 550 3.32 -6.85 5.81
C VAL A 550 3.49 -7.29 7.26
N ARG A 551 4.73 -7.31 7.74
CA ARG A 551 5.02 -7.58 9.16
C ARG A 551 4.35 -6.53 10.04
N GLY A 552 3.72 -6.95 11.13
CA GLY A 552 2.99 -6.06 12.05
C GLY A 552 1.50 -5.83 11.74
N GLY A 553 0.97 -6.31 10.62
CA GLY A 553 -0.41 -5.99 10.23
C GLY A 553 -1.53 -6.64 11.05
N HIS A 554 -1.22 -7.45 12.07
CA HIS A 554 -2.19 -7.80 13.12
C HIS A 554 -2.72 -6.55 13.87
N ARG A 555 -1.93 -5.46 13.92
CA ARG A 555 -2.37 -4.16 14.46
C ARG A 555 -3.53 -3.56 13.66
N HIS A 556 -3.48 -3.66 12.33
CA HIS A 556 -4.51 -3.12 11.44
C HIS A 556 -5.87 -3.75 11.73
N HIS A 557 -5.88 -5.07 11.86
CA HIS A 557 -7.05 -5.84 12.21
C HIS A 557 -7.71 -5.36 13.52
N LEU A 558 -6.92 -5.20 14.59
CA LEU A 558 -7.46 -4.72 15.86
C LEU A 558 -7.85 -3.24 15.85
N LYS A 559 -7.15 -2.38 15.10
CA LYS A 559 -7.52 -0.97 14.93
C LYS A 559 -8.90 -0.83 14.31
N VAL A 560 -9.22 -1.68 13.32
CA VAL A 560 -10.55 -1.74 12.69
C VAL A 560 -11.60 -2.22 13.69
N ILE A 561 -11.34 -3.31 14.41
CA ILE A 561 -12.25 -3.81 15.46
C ILE A 561 -12.55 -2.72 16.49
N ASN A 562 -11.50 -2.07 17.02
CA ASN A 562 -11.64 -1.03 18.03
C ASN A 562 -12.44 0.17 17.50
N THR A 563 -12.18 0.57 16.24
CA THR A 563 -12.89 1.67 15.57
C THR A 563 -14.38 1.36 15.41
N VAL A 564 -14.75 0.16 14.94
CA VAL A 564 -16.17 -0.20 14.79
C VAL A 564 -16.85 -0.33 16.15
N ARG A 565 -16.17 -0.86 17.17
CA ARG A 565 -16.68 -0.90 18.55
C ARG A 565 -16.94 0.49 19.12
N ARG A 566 -16.08 1.47 18.82
CA ARG A 566 -16.28 2.88 19.17
C ARG A 566 -17.54 3.47 18.53
N PHE A 567 -17.79 3.21 17.24
CA PHE A 567 -19.04 3.62 16.59
C PHE A 567 -20.26 2.80 17.07
N GLY A 568 -20.03 1.60 17.61
CA GLY A 568 -21.04 0.73 18.20
C GLY A 568 -21.77 -0.19 17.20
N SER A 569 -21.55 -0.03 15.90
CA SER A 569 -22.00 -0.97 14.85
C SER A 569 -21.31 -0.68 13.53
N ILE A 570 -21.30 -1.66 12.62
CA ILE A 570 -20.84 -1.47 11.23
C ILE A 570 -21.66 -0.38 10.52
N ALA A 571 -22.99 -0.38 10.70
CA ALA A 571 -23.87 0.62 10.07
C ALA A 571 -23.50 2.05 10.46
N LYS A 572 -23.29 2.32 11.75
CA LYS A 572 -22.85 3.63 12.23
C LYS A 572 -21.46 4.03 11.73
N ALA A 573 -20.54 3.06 11.59
CA ALA A 573 -19.23 3.33 11.02
C ALA A 573 -19.31 3.73 9.54
N VAL A 574 -20.23 3.12 8.76
CA VAL A 574 -20.51 3.49 7.36
C VAL A 574 -21.19 4.86 7.28
N GLU A 575 -22.17 5.14 8.15
CA GLU A 575 -22.86 6.45 8.22
C GLU A 575 -21.90 7.59 8.56
N ALA A 576 -20.96 7.35 9.48
CA ALA A 576 -19.91 8.30 9.85
C ALA A 576 -18.80 8.46 8.80
N GLY A 577 -18.81 7.65 7.73
CA GLY A 577 -17.78 7.65 6.69
C GLY A 577 -16.45 7.00 7.10
N ALA A 578 -16.40 6.32 8.25
CA ALA A 578 -15.21 5.57 8.69
C ALA A 578 -14.99 4.30 7.85
N VAL A 579 -16.07 3.73 7.30
CA VAL A 579 -16.04 2.67 6.29
C VAL A 579 -16.66 3.22 5.01
N SER A 580 -15.85 3.38 3.96
CA SER A 580 -16.26 4.07 2.72
C SER A 580 -16.49 3.17 1.51
N SER A 581 -16.08 1.90 1.58
CA SER A 581 -16.20 0.91 0.50
C SER A 581 -16.09 -0.51 1.07
N GLY A 582 -16.36 -1.52 0.24
CA GLY A 582 -16.25 -2.94 0.60
C GLY A 582 -17.58 -3.68 0.68
N VAL A 583 -17.51 -4.96 1.02
CA VAL A 583 -18.66 -5.87 1.12
C VAL A 583 -19.65 -5.38 2.16
N MET A 584 -19.16 -5.05 3.36
CA MET A 584 -20.00 -4.57 4.47
C MET A 584 -20.59 -3.19 4.19
N TYR A 585 -19.84 -2.31 3.52
CA TYR A 585 -20.33 -1.01 3.06
C TYR A 585 -21.51 -1.17 2.10
N GLU A 586 -21.37 -2.02 1.08
CA GLU A 586 -22.42 -2.24 0.09
C GLU A 586 -23.64 -2.91 0.71
N CYS A 587 -23.46 -3.77 1.73
CA CYS A 587 -24.60 -4.33 2.48
C CYS A 587 -25.40 -3.23 3.19
N VAL A 588 -24.72 -2.32 3.89
CA VAL A 588 -25.38 -1.21 4.60
C VAL A 588 -26.04 -0.25 3.61
N LYS A 589 -25.33 0.19 2.55
CA LYS A 589 -25.86 1.15 1.58
C LYS A 589 -27.06 0.63 0.80
N ASN A 590 -27.06 -0.66 0.45
CA ASN A 590 -28.14 -1.28 -0.33
C ASN A 590 -29.19 -1.98 0.54
N ASN A 591 -29.13 -1.81 1.88
CA ASN A 591 -30.04 -2.45 2.84
C ASN A 591 -30.11 -3.98 2.71
N ILE A 592 -28.98 -4.62 2.44
CA ILE A 592 -28.89 -6.08 2.38
C ILE A 592 -28.74 -6.63 3.79
N PRO A 593 -29.64 -7.51 4.26
CA PRO A 593 -29.54 -8.11 5.59
C PRO A 593 -28.29 -9.00 5.66
N PHE A 594 -27.54 -8.86 6.76
CA PHE A 594 -26.42 -9.74 7.06
C PHE A 594 -26.49 -10.27 8.49
N SER A 595 -25.96 -11.48 8.71
CA SER A 595 -25.78 -12.06 10.05
C SER A 595 -24.35 -12.59 10.19
N LEU A 596 -23.68 -12.13 11.26
CA LEU A 596 -22.31 -12.50 11.61
C LEU A 596 -22.34 -13.47 12.80
N ALA A 597 -22.27 -14.77 12.54
CA ALA A 597 -22.26 -15.78 13.59
C ALA A 597 -20.90 -15.81 14.29
N GLY A 598 -20.92 -15.69 15.62
CA GLY A 598 -19.71 -15.73 16.44
C GLY A 598 -19.00 -17.08 16.41
N SER A 599 -17.72 -17.09 16.76
CA SER A 599 -16.91 -18.29 16.87
C SER A 599 -15.90 -18.18 18.02
N ILE A 600 -15.34 -19.32 18.45
CA ILE A 600 -14.40 -19.36 19.57
C ILE A 600 -13.07 -18.63 19.29
N ARG A 601 -12.77 -18.34 18.01
CA ARG A 601 -11.54 -17.68 17.57
C ARG A 601 -11.68 -16.17 17.35
N ASP A 602 -12.83 -15.59 17.66
CA ASP A 602 -13.10 -14.21 17.28
C ASP A 602 -12.34 -13.18 18.14
N ASP A 603 -11.65 -12.27 17.47
CA ASP A 603 -11.02 -11.08 18.06
C ASP A 603 -12.02 -9.92 18.15
N GLY A 604 -12.04 -9.20 19.28
CA GLY A 604 -13.04 -8.18 19.60
C GLY A 604 -14.15 -8.75 20.50
N PRO A 605 -15.25 -9.28 19.95
CA PRO A 605 -15.69 -9.24 18.54
C PRO A 605 -16.23 -7.87 18.12
N LEU A 606 -16.61 -7.73 16.85
CA LEU A 606 -17.42 -6.60 16.38
C LEU A 606 -18.77 -6.55 17.13
N PRO A 607 -19.38 -5.36 17.33
CA PRO A 607 -20.67 -5.24 17.99
C PRO A 607 -21.80 -6.02 17.30
N ASP A 608 -21.73 -6.13 15.97
CA ASP A 608 -22.71 -6.81 15.11
C ASP A 608 -22.58 -8.35 15.14
N THR A 609 -21.52 -8.89 15.75
CA THR A 609 -21.29 -10.34 15.81
C THR A 609 -22.18 -10.99 16.88
N GLN A 610 -23.03 -11.93 16.46
CA GLN A 610 -23.94 -12.67 17.33
C GLN A 610 -23.19 -13.81 18.05
N MET A 611 -22.81 -13.56 19.31
CA MET A 611 -22.11 -14.54 20.14
C MET A 611 -23.03 -15.61 20.75
N ASN A 612 -24.36 -15.39 20.77
CA ASN A 612 -25.31 -16.44 21.12
C ASN A 612 -25.63 -17.28 19.87
N LEU A 613 -24.97 -18.43 19.75
CA LEU A 613 -25.10 -19.31 18.59
C LEU A 613 -26.52 -19.82 18.33
N ILE A 614 -27.38 -19.88 19.35
CA ILE A 614 -28.78 -20.25 19.16
C ILE A 614 -29.51 -19.15 18.40
N LEU A 615 -29.28 -17.89 18.76
CA LEU A 615 -29.83 -16.74 18.03
C LEU A 615 -29.21 -16.62 16.63
N ALA A 616 -27.90 -16.84 16.49
CA ALA A 616 -27.23 -16.81 15.19
C ALA A 616 -27.84 -17.83 14.21
N GLN A 617 -28.15 -19.05 14.66
CA GLN A 617 -28.82 -20.05 13.83
C GLN A 617 -30.25 -19.64 13.44
N GLN A 618 -30.97 -18.98 14.34
CA GLN A 618 -32.30 -18.45 14.05
C GLN A 618 -32.25 -17.33 13.01
N GLU A 619 -31.33 -16.37 13.15
CA GLU A 619 -31.09 -15.28 12.20
C GLU A 619 -30.69 -15.82 10.82
N TYR A 620 -29.76 -16.79 10.77
CA TYR A 620 -29.38 -17.47 9.53
C TYR A 620 -30.60 -18.11 8.85
N SER A 621 -31.41 -18.85 9.60
CA SER A 621 -32.60 -19.51 9.08
C SER A 621 -33.60 -18.52 8.49
N GLN A 622 -33.79 -17.36 9.14
CA GLN A 622 -34.65 -16.28 8.65
C GLN A 622 -34.12 -15.69 7.34
N ILE A 623 -32.82 -15.43 7.24
CA ILE A 623 -32.20 -14.89 6.03
C ILE A 623 -32.27 -15.90 4.87
N ILE A 624 -32.14 -17.20 5.13
CA ILE A 624 -32.22 -18.25 4.10
C ILE A 624 -33.65 -18.47 3.59
N GLN A 625 -34.68 -18.14 4.39
CA GLN A 625 -36.07 -18.41 4.03
C GLN A 625 -36.43 -17.78 2.67
N GLY A 626 -36.92 -18.61 1.75
CA GLY A 626 -37.30 -18.20 0.39
C GLY A 626 -36.14 -17.97 -0.57
N ALA A 627 -34.92 -18.43 -0.25
CA ALA A 627 -33.79 -18.37 -1.19
C ALA A 627 -34.01 -19.34 -2.37
N ASP A 628 -33.79 -18.86 -3.59
CA ASP A 628 -33.76 -19.66 -4.82
C ASP A 628 -32.37 -20.26 -5.06
N MET A 629 -31.33 -19.54 -4.61
CA MET A 629 -29.94 -19.95 -4.72
C MET A 629 -29.13 -19.52 -3.49
N ILE A 630 -28.20 -20.38 -3.07
CA ILE A 630 -27.19 -20.10 -2.05
C ILE A 630 -25.80 -20.27 -2.65
N LEU A 631 -25.01 -19.19 -2.61
CA LEU A 631 -23.62 -19.19 -3.04
C LEU A 631 -22.70 -19.29 -1.82
N MET A 632 -21.98 -20.40 -1.71
CA MET A 632 -21.10 -20.72 -0.59
C MET A 632 -19.63 -20.53 -0.98
N LEU A 633 -18.99 -19.51 -0.42
CA LEU A 633 -17.68 -19.00 -0.80
C LEU A 633 -16.65 -19.22 0.32
N SER A 634 -15.91 -20.33 0.25
CA SER A 634 -14.76 -20.67 1.11
C SER A 634 -14.98 -20.44 2.61
N SER A 635 -16.13 -20.87 3.12
CA SER A 635 -16.57 -20.56 4.50
C SER A 635 -16.78 -21.78 5.39
N MET A 636 -16.39 -22.98 4.92
CA MET A 636 -16.48 -24.32 5.55
C MET A 636 -17.55 -24.47 6.63
N LEU A 637 -17.27 -24.01 7.87
CA LEU A 637 -18.19 -24.05 9.01
C LEU A 637 -19.56 -23.42 8.70
N HIS A 638 -19.57 -22.21 8.13
CA HIS A 638 -20.80 -21.49 7.82
C HIS A 638 -21.54 -22.17 6.65
N SER A 639 -20.83 -22.56 5.59
CA SER A 639 -21.41 -23.32 4.47
C SER A 639 -22.10 -24.61 4.93
N ILE A 640 -21.47 -25.38 5.83
CA ILE A 640 -22.06 -26.60 6.40
C ILE A 640 -23.28 -26.28 7.26
N GLY A 641 -23.21 -25.23 8.09
CA GLY A 641 -24.34 -24.78 8.89
C GLY A 641 -25.55 -24.43 8.01
N VAL A 642 -25.33 -23.64 6.97
CA VAL A 642 -26.36 -23.23 6.01
C VAL A 642 -26.92 -24.41 5.24
N GLY A 643 -26.08 -25.33 4.76
CA GLY A 643 -26.54 -26.56 4.11
C GLY A 643 -27.50 -27.38 4.99
N ASN A 644 -27.33 -27.37 6.31
CA ASN A 644 -28.22 -28.09 7.23
C ASN A 644 -29.58 -27.40 7.44
N MET A 645 -29.63 -26.08 7.27
CA MET A 645 -30.83 -25.27 7.46
C MET A 645 -31.64 -25.10 6.16
N THR A 646 -31.08 -25.53 5.03
CA THR A 646 -31.64 -25.29 3.70
C THR A 646 -32.51 -26.48 3.26
N PRO A 647 -33.78 -26.27 2.88
CA PRO A 647 -34.62 -27.33 2.33
C PRO A 647 -34.18 -27.72 0.90
N ALA A 648 -34.62 -28.89 0.43
CA ALA A 648 -34.47 -29.27 -0.98
C ALA A 648 -35.25 -28.31 -1.90
N GLY A 649 -34.81 -28.14 -3.15
CA GLY A 649 -35.40 -27.18 -4.10
C GLY A 649 -34.62 -25.86 -4.21
N VAL A 650 -33.62 -25.66 -3.34
CA VAL A 650 -32.73 -24.49 -3.36
C VAL A 650 -31.43 -24.85 -4.05
N LYS A 651 -31.05 -24.09 -5.08
CA LYS A 651 -29.79 -24.32 -5.80
C LYS A 651 -28.61 -23.96 -4.92
N MET A 652 -27.65 -24.87 -4.77
CA MET A 652 -26.49 -24.66 -3.91
C MET A 652 -25.21 -24.68 -4.73
N VAL A 653 -24.44 -23.61 -4.68
CA VAL A 653 -23.14 -23.52 -5.37
C VAL A 653 -22.05 -23.41 -4.31
N CYS A 654 -21.20 -24.44 -4.21
CA CYS A 654 -20.10 -24.47 -3.26
C CYS A 654 -18.76 -24.26 -3.96
N VAL A 655 -18.03 -23.23 -3.56
CA VAL A 655 -16.68 -22.92 -4.04
C VAL A 655 -15.72 -22.94 -2.87
N ASP A 656 -14.74 -23.84 -2.91
CA ASP A 656 -13.68 -23.93 -1.89
C ASP A 656 -12.43 -24.55 -2.51
N ILE A 657 -11.24 -24.08 -2.13
CA ILE A 657 -9.98 -24.67 -2.61
C ILE A 657 -9.76 -26.08 -2.04
N ASN A 658 -10.38 -26.38 -0.89
CA ASN A 658 -10.29 -27.68 -0.25
C ASN A 658 -11.40 -28.62 -0.77
N PRO A 659 -11.04 -29.67 -1.53
CA PRO A 659 -12.03 -30.59 -2.08
C PRO A 659 -12.85 -31.32 -1.01
N ALA A 660 -12.33 -31.47 0.21
CA ALA A 660 -13.06 -32.12 1.30
C ALA A 660 -14.31 -31.34 1.70
N VAL A 661 -14.27 -30.00 1.68
CA VAL A 661 -15.42 -29.15 2.02
C VAL A 661 -16.49 -29.25 0.95
N VAL A 662 -16.07 -29.16 -0.31
CA VAL A 662 -16.95 -29.27 -1.49
C VAL A 662 -17.66 -30.62 -1.52
N THR A 663 -16.92 -31.72 -1.31
CA THR A 663 -17.48 -33.08 -1.26
C THR A 663 -18.47 -33.23 -0.11
N LYS A 664 -18.15 -32.71 1.09
CA LYS A 664 -19.05 -32.79 2.26
C LYS A 664 -20.38 -32.08 2.08
N LEU A 665 -20.43 -31.04 1.26
CA LEU A 665 -21.67 -30.32 0.95
C LEU A 665 -22.43 -31.00 -0.20
N SER A 666 -21.71 -31.50 -1.20
CA SER A 666 -22.29 -32.25 -2.32
C SER A 666 -22.91 -33.58 -1.87
N ASP A 667 -22.34 -34.24 -0.86
CA ASP A 667 -22.80 -35.53 -0.32
C ASP A 667 -24.07 -35.43 0.53
N ARG A 668 -24.54 -34.22 0.90
CA ARG A 668 -25.73 -34.04 1.75
C ARG A 668 -27.08 -34.11 0.98
N GLY A 669 -27.08 -34.71 -0.20
CA GLY A 669 -28.30 -35.26 -0.81
C GLY A 669 -29.16 -34.29 -1.63
N SER A 670 -28.66 -33.11 -1.97
CA SER A 670 -29.32 -32.22 -2.91
C SER A 670 -28.93 -32.58 -4.35
N ILE A 671 -29.88 -33.05 -5.14
CA ILE A 671 -29.74 -33.24 -6.61
C ILE A 671 -29.33 -31.91 -7.30
N GLU A 672 -29.44 -30.78 -6.59
CA GLU A 672 -29.29 -29.40 -7.06
C GLU A 672 -28.00 -28.70 -6.55
N SER A 673 -27.03 -29.44 -6.01
CA SER A 673 -25.74 -28.86 -5.58
C SER A 673 -24.66 -28.96 -6.65
N VAL A 674 -23.98 -27.85 -6.92
CA VAL A 674 -22.80 -27.76 -7.78
C VAL A 674 -21.57 -27.41 -6.94
N GLY A 675 -20.54 -28.24 -7.02
CA GLY A 675 -19.27 -28.04 -6.32
C GLY A 675 -18.14 -27.65 -7.25
N VAL A 676 -17.38 -26.62 -6.90
CA VAL A 676 -16.20 -26.14 -7.64
C VAL A 676 -15.01 -26.08 -6.70
N VAL A 677 -13.94 -26.79 -7.06
CA VAL A 677 -12.68 -26.76 -6.31
C VAL A 677 -11.74 -25.80 -7.02
N THR A 678 -11.65 -24.56 -6.53
CA THR A 678 -10.84 -23.51 -7.15
C THR A 678 -10.59 -22.36 -6.17
N ASP A 679 -9.73 -21.42 -6.57
CA ASP A 679 -9.56 -20.16 -5.86
C ASP A 679 -10.84 -19.31 -5.95
N VAL A 680 -11.33 -18.86 -4.79
CA VAL A 680 -12.63 -18.16 -4.72
C VAL A 680 -12.59 -16.76 -5.32
N GLY A 681 -11.44 -16.08 -5.26
CA GLY A 681 -11.22 -14.79 -5.90
C GLY A 681 -11.26 -14.93 -7.42
N LEU A 682 -10.56 -15.92 -7.97
CA LEU A 682 -10.60 -16.27 -9.39
C LEU A 682 -12.03 -16.62 -9.84
N PHE A 683 -12.75 -17.43 -9.08
CA PHE A 683 -14.15 -17.78 -9.37
C PHE A 683 -15.02 -16.52 -9.47
N LEU A 684 -14.93 -15.61 -8.50
CA LEU A 684 -15.71 -14.36 -8.49
C LEU A 684 -15.32 -13.43 -9.64
N SER A 685 -14.02 -13.37 -9.98
CA SER A 685 -13.53 -12.58 -11.12
C SER A 685 -14.13 -13.05 -12.44
N LEU A 686 -14.05 -14.37 -12.70
CA LEU A 686 -14.64 -14.98 -13.90
C LEU A 686 -16.16 -14.83 -13.93
N LEU A 687 -16.81 -14.94 -12.77
CA LEU A 687 -18.27 -14.77 -12.65
C LEU A 687 -18.72 -13.38 -13.08
N LEU A 688 -18.03 -12.33 -12.63
CA LEU A 688 -18.34 -10.96 -13.06
C LEU A 688 -18.05 -10.72 -14.53
N GLN A 689 -16.92 -11.19 -15.04
CA GLN A 689 -16.61 -11.08 -16.47
C GLN A 689 -17.68 -11.74 -17.33
N GLN A 690 -18.26 -12.85 -16.86
CA GLN A 690 -19.33 -13.53 -17.57
C GLN A 690 -20.68 -12.81 -17.42
N LEU A 691 -20.99 -12.26 -16.25
CA LEU A 691 -22.16 -11.41 -16.05
C LEU A 691 -22.11 -10.16 -16.95
N ASP A 692 -20.95 -9.54 -17.12
CA ASP A 692 -20.74 -8.38 -17.99
C ASP A 692 -21.02 -8.70 -19.47
N LYS A 693 -20.61 -9.90 -19.93
CA LYS A 693 -20.95 -10.37 -21.28
C LYS A 693 -22.44 -10.61 -21.45
N LEU A 694 -23.14 -11.03 -20.40
CA LEU A 694 -24.58 -11.27 -20.44
C LEU A 694 -25.37 -9.95 -20.45
N THR A 695 -24.93 -8.93 -19.71
CA THR A 695 -25.63 -7.64 -19.57
C THR A 695 -25.31 -6.64 -20.69
N SER A 696 -24.17 -6.80 -21.37
CA SER A 696 -23.83 -5.96 -22.53
C SER A 696 -24.70 -6.30 -23.75
N PRO A 697 -25.41 -5.32 -24.36
CA PRO A 697 -26.13 -5.55 -25.60
C PRO A 697 -25.17 -6.04 -26.69
N TYR A 698 -25.60 -7.01 -27.49
CA TYR A 698 -24.87 -7.44 -28.68
C TYR A 698 -24.73 -6.25 -29.62
N VAL A 699 -23.54 -5.65 -29.70
CA VAL A 699 -23.23 -4.66 -30.73
C VAL A 699 -23.09 -5.46 -32.02
N ALA A 700 -24.19 -5.54 -32.78
CA ALA A 700 -24.11 -5.99 -34.15
C ALA A 700 -23.17 -5.03 -34.87
N ASN A 701 -21.99 -5.50 -35.25
CA ASN A 701 -21.19 -4.84 -36.28
C ASN A 701 -22.05 -4.79 -37.54
N VAL A 702 -22.75 -3.68 -37.73
CA VAL A 702 -23.38 -3.35 -38.99
C VAL A 702 -22.23 -3.06 -39.94
N GLY A 703 -22.09 -3.93 -40.94
CA GLY A 703 -20.98 -3.94 -41.89
C GLY A 703 -20.99 -2.80 -42.90
#